data_AF-A0A8T4ENZ8-F1
#
_entry.id   AF-A0A8T4ENZ8-F1
#
_cell.length_a   1.000
_cell.length_b   1.000
_cell.length_c   1.000
_cell.angle_alpha   90.00
_cell.angle_beta   90.00
_cell.angle_gamma   90.00
#
_symmetry.space_group_name_H-M   'P 1'
#
loop_
_entity.id
_entity.type
_entity.pdbx_description
1 polymer ?
#
loop_
_entity_poly.entity_id
_entity_poly.type
_entity_poly.pdbx_seq_one_letter_code
_entity_poly.pdbx_strand_id
1 'polypeptide(L)'
;MMAVACLFPGQGSQRRGMGAGILDRYPDMCAGADEILGYSVKELCEDAARLRDTRYVQPALYTVSALGYLARAEERGTPDYLAGHSLGEYAALFAAGCFDFETGLRLVARRGELMAEAKGGTMAAVLGVPRERVESLLDGTGVDVANDNSDDQVVIAGPRDAIKSFQVDGGKVIPLNVATAFHSRYMKDAAAAFGEALSEVRFTEPRVPVLSNVTGRPHQAGAIADGLRAQIDSPVRWREGMRYLAEQGVDQIEEIGPGDVLTKLWPKDVPARPRLGSAAFREDYGVRQAYLAGSMFKGIASTDLVIRMGRAGLMGFFGAGGLTLPEIEAAIQTLRAELGSQFGMNLLYDIHEDGLERDTVDLYLRHDVRHVEAAAYPRITAPLVRYRFAGARRDPSSGQAQAVRHVIAKVSRPEVAQAFMSPPPEAIVRGLVEEGALSPDEAGAAAELPISEDVCVEADSAGHTDARSPYALMPAMIALREEMTARHGYAKPIRVGASGGLGSPEAVAAAFVLGADFVVTGSVNQCSPEAGTSDDVKEILATLDVQDTAYAPAGDMFELGARVQVARKGTLFPARANKLYQLYRQYGSLDEIDAKTRQTIQDTYFHRSFDDVWDETSRFLAERRPAELARAEANPKHRMALIFRWYFVHTMRLAQQGVDDRRVDYQIHCGPAMGSFNRFVAGTDLEDWRARHVDVIAERLMSGAADLLADRLRKLL
;
A
#
# COMPACT_ATOMS: atom_id res chain seq x y z
N MET A 1 -8.17 8.07 11.14
CA MET A 1 -7.13 8.33 12.17
C MET A 1 -6.20 9.43 11.69
N MET A 2 -5.96 10.45 12.52
CA MET A 2 -4.93 11.49 12.30
C MET A 2 -3.54 10.82 12.31
N ALA A 3 -2.62 11.25 11.46
CA ALA A 3 -1.27 10.69 11.40
C ALA A 3 -0.36 11.43 12.39
N VAL A 4 0.34 10.68 13.23
CA VAL A 4 1.11 11.21 14.36
C VAL A 4 2.60 11.06 14.09
N ALA A 5 3.36 12.15 14.28
CA ALA A 5 4.81 12.10 14.31
C ALA A 5 5.36 12.43 15.70
N CYS A 6 6.28 11.62 16.22
CA CYS A 6 7.04 11.99 17.41
C CYS A 6 8.34 12.70 17.00
N LEU A 7 8.58 13.88 17.58
CA LEU A 7 9.71 14.75 17.29
C LEU A 7 10.68 14.80 18.48
N PHE A 8 11.97 14.61 18.25
CA PHE A 8 12.98 14.56 19.32
C PHE A 8 13.92 15.77 19.27
N PRO A 9 13.99 16.59 20.32
CA PRO A 9 14.80 17.80 20.33
C PRO A 9 16.31 17.50 20.37
N GLY A 10 17.10 18.42 19.81
CA GLY A 10 18.55 18.39 19.83
C GLY A 10 19.16 19.27 20.93
N GLN A 11 20.48 19.47 20.83
CA GLN A 11 21.21 20.40 21.69
C GLN A 11 20.65 21.83 21.48
N GLY A 12 20.37 22.51 22.59
CA GLY A 12 19.67 23.80 22.66
C GLY A 12 18.40 23.74 23.52
N SER A 13 17.82 22.55 23.68
CA SER A 13 16.60 22.34 24.48
C SER A 13 16.84 21.93 25.93
N GLN A 14 18.11 21.73 26.32
CA GLN A 14 18.46 21.37 27.69
C GLN A 14 18.10 22.47 28.69
N ARG A 15 17.66 22.05 29.88
CA ARG A 15 17.43 22.94 31.02
C ARG A 15 17.68 22.18 32.31
N ARG A 16 17.97 22.92 33.38
CA ARG A 16 18.05 22.33 34.72
C ARG A 16 16.75 21.61 35.07
N GLY A 17 16.87 20.40 35.60
CA GLY A 17 15.74 19.53 35.96
C GLY A 17 15.07 18.87 34.75
N MET A 18 15.70 18.89 33.57
CA MET A 18 15.22 18.10 32.43
C MET A 18 15.24 16.61 32.80
N GLY A 19 14.11 15.94 32.63
CA GLY A 19 13.97 14.54 33.02
C GLY A 19 13.42 14.29 34.43
N ALA A 20 12.99 15.33 35.16
CA ALA A 20 12.26 15.16 36.41
C ALA A 20 11.02 14.26 36.19
N GLY A 21 10.81 13.27 37.07
CA GLY A 21 9.73 12.28 36.96
C GLY A 21 10.03 11.15 35.97
N ILE A 22 10.55 11.42 34.77
CA ILE A 22 10.84 10.37 33.79
C ILE A 22 12.07 9.53 34.18
N LEU A 23 13.13 10.16 34.69
CA LEU A 23 14.33 9.44 35.14
C LEU A 23 13.98 8.53 36.34
N ASP A 24 13.08 8.97 37.22
CA ASP A 24 12.63 8.19 38.37
C ASP A 24 11.75 6.98 37.99
N ARG A 25 11.11 7.02 36.80
CA ARG A 25 10.30 5.90 36.27
C ARG A 25 11.16 4.74 35.75
N TYR A 26 12.41 5.02 35.36
CA TYR A 26 13.33 4.03 34.77
C TYR A 26 14.68 3.98 35.50
N PRO A 27 14.71 3.59 36.79
CA PRO A 27 15.91 3.62 37.62
C PRO A 27 17.02 2.68 37.12
N ASP A 28 16.67 1.50 36.60
CA ASP A 28 17.66 0.52 36.13
C ASP A 28 18.36 0.99 34.85
N MET A 29 17.62 1.61 33.92
CA MET A 29 18.21 2.21 32.72
C MET A 29 19.08 3.42 33.05
N CYS A 30 18.69 4.21 34.07
CA CYS A 30 19.53 5.30 34.56
C CYS A 30 20.82 4.75 35.20
N ALA A 31 20.75 3.67 35.99
CA ALA A 31 21.94 3.05 36.57
C ALA A 31 22.88 2.49 35.49
N GLY A 32 22.33 1.84 34.45
CA GLY A 32 23.12 1.40 33.30
C GLY A 32 23.74 2.58 32.53
N ALA A 33 23.01 3.68 32.36
CA ALA A 33 23.55 4.90 31.77
C ALA A 33 24.68 5.49 32.61
N ASP A 34 24.54 5.50 33.94
CA ASP A 34 25.54 6.01 34.87
C ASP A 34 26.84 5.17 34.80
N GLU A 35 26.73 3.86 34.67
CA GLU A 35 27.87 2.95 34.46
C GLU A 35 28.58 3.22 33.12
N ILE A 36 27.81 3.44 32.05
CA ILE A 36 28.34 3.74 30.71
C ILE A 36 29.09 5.07 30.68
N LEU A 37 28.54 6.09 31.35
CA LEU A 37 29.04 7.45 31.30
C LEU A 37 30.08 7.75 32.38
N GLY A 38 30.11 6.96 33.46
CA GLY A 38 30.99 7.16 34.62
C GLY A 38 30.55 8.31 35.53
N TYR A 39 29.32 8.80 35.40
CA TYR A 39 28.73 9.84 36.25
C TYR A 39 27.20 9.73 36.24
N SER A 40 26.53 10.29 37.25
CA SER A 40 25.07 10.24 37.30
C SER A 40 24.40 11.17 36.29
N VAL A 41 23.57 10.61 35.41
CA VAL A 41 22.72 11.37 34.48
C VAL A 41 21.72 12.23 35.24
N LYS A 42 21.17 11.70 36.34
CA LYS A 42 20.21 12.43 37.17
C LYS A 42 20.83 13.67 37.81
N GLU A 43 22.02 13.53 38.38
CA GLU A 43 22.77 14.68 38.92
C GLU A 43 23.19 15.65 37.82
N LEU A 44 23.62 15.13 36.66
CA LEU A 44 23.97 15.96 35.51
C LEU A 44 22.79 16.82 35.03
N CYS A 45 21.57 16.28 35.01
CA CYS A 45 20.37 17.04 34.65
C CYS A 45 20.07 18.22 35.60
N GLU A 46 20.61 18.20 36.82
CA GLU A 46 20.51 19.31 37.79
C GLU A 46 21.68 20.31 37.67
N ASP A 47 22.78 19.94 37.01
CA ASP A 47 23.96 20.78 36.84
C ASP A 47 23.90 21.63 35.57
N ALA A 48 23.32 22.82 35.70
CA ALA A 48 23.21 23.78 34.60
C ALA A 48 24.56 24.24 34.01
N ALA A 49 25.68 24.11 34.74
CA ALA A 49 26.99 24.49 34.26
C ALA A 49 27.57 23.39 33.35
N ARG A 50 27.50 22.12 33.78
CA ARG A 50 27.93 20.97 32.98
C ARG A 50 27.08 20.77 31.74
N LEU A 51 25.78 21.07 31.81
CA LEU A 51 24.87 21.04 30.65
C LEU A 51 25.18 22.08 29.54
N ARG A 52 26.18 22.95 29.74
CA ARG A 52 26.71 23.83 28.67
C ARG A 52 27.77 23.15 27.82
N ASP A 53 28.34 22.05 28.30
CA ASP A 53 29.38 21.31 27.60
C ASP A 53 28.75 20.25 26.68
N THR A 54 29.14 20.27 25.41
CA THR A 54 28.64 19.34 24.39
C THR A 54 28.85 17.87 24.77
N ARG A 55 29.91 17.56 25.52
CA ARG A 55 30.23 16.19 25.98
C ARG A 55 29.18 15.63 26.93
N TYR A 56 28.58 16.50 27.76
CA TYR A 56 27.62 16.10 28.77
C TYR A 56 26.18 16.28 28.30
N VAL A 57 25.90 17.35 27.57
CA VAL A 57 24.52 17.66 27.16
C VAL A 57 23.96 16.64 26.18
N GLN A 58 24.78 16.10 25.28
CA GLN A 58 24.33 15.13 24.29
C GLN A 58 23.82 13.82 24.93
N PRO A 59 24.61 13.11 25.76
CA PRO A 59 24.12 11.89 26.42
C PRO A 59 22.94 12.18 27.35
N ALA A 60 22.91 13.33 28.05
CA ALA A 60 21.79 13.68 28.92
C ALA A 60 20.47 13.86 28.13
N LEU A 61 20.51 14.58 27.01
CA LEU A 61 19.33 14.77 26.16
C LEU A 61 18.85 13.46 25.53
N TYR A 62 19.76 12.63 25.03
CA TYR A 62 19.41 11.31 24.49
C TYR A 62 18.69 10.45 25.54
N THR A 63 19.24 10.36 26.76
CA THR A 63 18.63 9.59 27.84
C THR A 63 17.22 10.08 28.16
N VAL A 64 17.04 11.39 28.34
CA VAL A 64 15.72 11.95 28.66
C VAL A 64 14.71 11.71 27.53
N SER A 65 15.10 11.91 26.28
CA SER A 65 14.23 11.71 25.12
C SER A 65 13.90 10.23 24.87
N ALA A 66 14.87 9.33 25.01
CA ALA A 66 14.66 7.89 24.86
C ALA A 66 13.70 7.34 25.91
N LEU A 67 13.90 7.69 27.19
CA LEU A 67 13.02 7.28 28.28
C LEU A 67 11.62 7.92 28.16
N GLY A 68 11.56 9.17 27.71
CA GLY A 68 10.29 9.85 27.39
C GLY A 68 9.48 9.10 26.33
N TYR A 69 10.16 8.58 25.30
CA TYR A 69 9.49 7.78 24.27
C TYR A 69 8.99 6.44 24.80
N LEU A 70 9.76 5.75 25.65
CA LEU A 70 9.30 4.49 26.25
C LEU A 70 8.00 4.70 27.04
N ALA A 71 7.94 5.74 27.88
CA ALA A 71 6.73 6.06 28.62
C ALA A 71 5.55 6.40 27.71
N ARG A 72 5.81 7.15 26.63
CA ARG A 72 4.80 7.46 25.61
C ARG A 72 4.29 6.17 24.95
N ALA A 73 5.19 5.32 24.47
CA ALA A 73 4.85 4.12 23.70
C ALA A 73 4.00 3.14 24.51
N GLU A 74 4.22 3.03 25.83
CA GLU A 74 3.38 2.25 26.75
C GLU A 74 1.92 2.73 26.76
N GLU A 75 1.68 4.04 26.60
CA GLU A 75 0.36 4.65 26.72
C GLU A 75 -0.38 4.78 25.38
N ARG A 76 0.35 4.99 24.28
CA ARG A 76 -0.23 5.39 22.98
C ARG A 76 0.26 4.57 21.78
N GLY A 77 1.09 3.56 22.00
CA GLY A 77 1.62 2.71 20.93
C GLY A 77 2.62 3.42 20.01
N THR A 78 2.82 2.85 18.82
CA THR A 78 3.78 3.32 17.82
C THR A 78 3.24 4.49 16.98
N PRO A 79 3.98 5.58 16.77
CA PRO A 79 3.59 6.65 15.85
C PRO A 79 3.77 6.24 14.38
N ASP A 80 3.24 7.05 13.46
CA ASP A 80 3.39 6.85 12.00
C ASP A 80 4.78 7.28 11.49
N TYR A 81 5.38 8.29 12.13
CA TYR A 81 6.69 8.84 11.77
C TYR A 81 7.50 9.22 13.00
N LEU A 82 8.82 9.17 12.85
CA LEU A 82 9.77 9.67 13.84
C LEU A 82 10.74 10.64 13.17
N ALA A 83 11.06 11.74 13.84
CA ALA A 83 12.10 12.64 13.38
C ALA A 83 12.80 13.26 14.58
N GLY A 84 14.10 13.48 14.48
CA GLY A 84 14.84 14.12 15.55
C GLY A 84 15.79 15.17 15.01
N HIS A 85 15.91 16.29 15.72
CA HIS A 85 16.75 17.40 15.29
C HIS A 85 18.19 17.19 15.79
N SER A 86 19.14 17.07 14.87
CA SER A 86 20.54 16.78 15.14
C SER A 86 20.69 15.54 16.04
N LEU A 87 21.11 15.73 17.29
CA LEU A 87 21.19 14.70 18.32
C LEU A 87 19.88 13.91 18.49
N GLY A 88 18.72 14.56 18.35
CA GLY A 88 17.43 13.89 18.49
C GLY A 88 17.25 12.75 17.49
N GLU A 89 17.94 12.75 16.35
CA GLU A 89 17.87 11.67 15.35
C GLU A 89 18.27 10.32 15.95
N TYR A 90 19.18 10.29 16.93
CA TYR A 90 19.59 9.08 17.63
C TYR A 90 18.46 8.54 18.53
N ALA A 91 17.71 9.42 19.20
CA ALA A 91 16.54 9.02 19.97
C ALA A 91 15.40 8.52 19.04
N ALA A 92 15.25 9.13 17.85
CA ALA A 92 14.31 8.66 16.84
C ALA A 92 14.68 7.26 16.29
N LEU A 93 15.96 6.99 16.04
CA LEU A 93 16.44 5.68 15.59
C LEU A 93 16.30 4.60 16.68
N PHE A 94 16.57 4.94 17.95
CA PHE A 94 16.26 4.08 19.09
C PHE A 94 14.76 3.76 19.15
N ALA A 95 13.91 4.79 19.04
CA ALA A 95 12.45 4.65 19.07
C ALA A 95 11.90 3.76 17.93
N ALA A 96 12.56 3.75 16.77
CA ALA A 96 12.26 2.85 15.65
C ALA A 96 12.81 1.41 15.82
N GLY A 97 13.59 1.15 16.86
CA GLY A 97 14.22 -0.16 17.10
C GLY A 97 15.43 -0.45 16.22
N CYS A 98 16.19 0.57 15.81
CA CYS A 98 17.40 0.40 14.99
C CYS A 98 18.61 -0.07 15.80
N PHE A 99 18.60 0.15 17.12
CA PHE A 99 19.59 -0.28 18.11
C PHE A 99 18.98 -0.20 19.53
N ASP A 100 19.63 -0.81 20.52
CA ASP A 100 19.23 -0.74 21.93
C ASP A 100 19.65 0.57 22.62
N PHE A 101 19.14 0.79 23.82
CA PHE A 101 19.33 2.05 24.56
C PHE A 101 20.81 2.34 24.82
N GLU A 102 21.54 1.34 25.30
CA GLU A 102 22.96 1.41 25.68
C GLU A 102 23.85 1.71 24.46
N THR A 103 23.59 1.05 23.32
CA THR A 103 24.31 1.31 22.07
C THR A 103 24.13 2.75 21.63
N GLY A 104 22.89 3.24 21.61
CA GLY A 104 22.62 4.63 21.27
C GLY A 104 23.26 5.62 22.23
N LEU A 105 23.29 5.32 23.54
CA LEU A 105 23.95 6.16 24.54
C LEU A 105 25.46 6.24 24.31
N ARG A 106 26.12 5.11 24.02
CA ARG A 106 27.57 5.08 23.70
C ARG A 106 27.89 5.86 22.43
N LEU A 107 27.09 5.70 21.39
CA LEU A 107 27.23 6.47 20.15
C LEU A 107 27.10 7.97 20.42
N VAL A 108 26.08 8.39 21.15
CA VAL A 108 25.85 9.80 21.48
C VAL A 108 26.94 10.38 22.39
N ALA A 109 27.41 9.63 23.38
CA ALA A 109 28.53 10.04 24.22
C ALA A 109 29.80 10.27 23.37
N ARG A 110 30.13 9.31 22.51
CA ARG A 110 31.28 9.41 21.60
C ARG A 110 31.15 10.56 20.61
N ARG A 111 29.96 10.79 20.06
CA ARG A 111 29.64 11.95 19.21
C ARG A 111 29.87 13.26 19.96
N GLY A 112 29.38 13.36 21.20
CA GLY A 112 29.54 14.53 22.06
C GLY A 112 31.00 14.87 22.35
N GLU A 113 31.82 13.85 22.62
CA GLU A 113 33.28 13.97 22.77
C GLU A 113 33.93 14.56 21.52
N LEU A 114 33.77 13.88 20.38
CA LEU A 114 34.40 14.26 19.12
C LEU A 114 33.99 15.66 18.67
N MET A 115 32.71 16.00 18.80
CA MET A 115 32.21 17.32 18.42
C MET A 115 32.72 18.43 19.35
N ALA A 116 32.96 18.14 20.63
CA ALA A 116 33.48 19.13 21.58
C ALA A 116 34.98 19.43 21.40
N GLU A 117 35.73 18.55 20.73
CA GLU A 117 37.17 18.76 20.47
C GLU A 117 37.44 19.85 19.43
N ALA A 118 36.48 20.11 18.54
CA ALA A 118 36.63 21.12 17.49
C ALA A 118 36.61 22.55 18.05
N LYS A 119 37.59 23.36 17.63
CA LYS A 119 37.84 24.73 18.14
C LYS A 119 37.73 25.78 17.03
N GLY A 120 37.67 27.05 17.43
CA GLY A 120 37.83 28.20 16.52
C GLY A 120 36.57 28.65 15.78
N GLY A 121 35.43 27.99 16.00
CA GLY A 121 34.15 28.32 15.38
C GLY A 121 33.13 28.93 16.34
N THR A 122 31.95 29.26 15.80
CA THR A 122 30.71 29.53 16.54
C THR A 122 29.53 29.44 15.56
N MET A 123 28.32 29.72 16.03
CA MET A 123 27.09 29.66 15.24
C MET A 123 26.21 30.88 15.52
N ALA A 124 25.37 31.25 14.56
CA ALA A 124 24.33 32.26 14.74
C ALA A 124 23.04 31.86 14.04
N ALA A 125 21.89 32.11 14.68
CA ALA A 125 20.59 31.99 14.05
C ALA A 125 20.27 33.26 13.25
N VAL A 126 19.88 33.09 12.00
CA VAL A 126 19.40 34.13 11.09
C VAL A 126 17.89 33.98 10.98
N LEU A 127 17.16 35.03 11.37
CA LEU A 127 15.69 35.04 11.45
C LEU A 127 15.06 36.00 10.45
N GLY A 128 13.93 35.62 9.88
CA GLY A 128 13.06 36.47 9.06
C GLY A 128 13.50 36.65 7.61
N VAL A 129 14.42 35.80 7.14
CA VAL A 129 14.95 35.85 5.76
C VAL A 129 15.03 34.42 5.21
N PRO A 130 14.60 34.18 3.95
CA PRO A 130 14.68 32.85 3.32
C PRO A 130 16.11 32.33 3.21
N ARG A 131 16.26 31.00 3.27
CA ARG A 131 17.54 30.30 3.18
C ARG A 131 18.36 30.68 1.96
N GLU A 132 17.73 30.78 0.81
CA GLU A 132 18.38 31.05 -0.48
C GLU A 132 19.07 32.43 -0.45
N ARG A 133 18.47 33.40 0.26
CA ARG A 133 19.05 34.71 0.47
C ARG A 133 20.24 34.65 1.42
N VAL A 134 20.15 33.88 2.51
CA VAL A 134 21.28 33.66 3.43
C VAL A 134 22.45 33.02 2.68
N GLU A 135 22.22 31.91 1.97
CA GLU A 135 23.24 31.18 1.20
C GLU A 135 23.94 32.07 0.17
N SER A 136 23.21 32.95 -0.52
CA SER A 136 23.79 33.89 -1.49
C SER A 136 24.83 34.86 -0.90
N LEU A 137 24.82 35.06 0.42
CA LEU A 137 25.72 35.95 1.15
C LEU A 137 26.89 35.20 1.80
N LEU A 138 26.93 33.87 1.73
CA LEU A 138 27.97 33.05 2.38
C LEU A 138 29.17 32.78 1.48
N ASP A 139 29.07 33.02 0.17
CA ASP A 139 30.14 32.72 -0.78
C ASP A 139 31.44 33.46 -0.42
N GLY A 140 32.56 32.73 -0.40
CA GLY A 140 33.88 33.25 -0.01
C GLY A 140 34.05 33.63 1.47
N THR A 141 33.02 33.54 2.32
CA THR A 141 33.10 33.97 3.74
C THR A 141 33.69 32.92 4.68
N GLY A 142 33.73 31.65 4.25
CA GLY A 142 34.10 30.52 5.10
C GLY A 142 33.02 30.14 6.12
N VAL A 143 31.80 30.65 5.98
CA VAL A 143 30.62 30.31 6.78
C VAL A 143 29.74 29.34 6.00
N ASP A 144 29.23 28.30 6.67
CA ASP A 144 28.30 27.32 6.11
C ASP A 144 26.90 27.48 6.73
N VAL A 145 25.87 27.02 6.02
CA VAL A 145 24.57 26.73 6.65
C VAL A 145 24.72 25.46 7.47
N ALA A 146 24.39 25.53 8.76
CA ALA A 146 24.41 24.39 9.67
C ALA A 146 23.01 23.80 9.91
N ASN A 147 21.97 24.63 9.90
CA ASN A 147 20.59 24.17 10.03
C ASN A 147 19.65 24.98 9.13
N ASP A 148 18.83 24.29 8.35
CA ASP A 148 17.64 24.84 7.70
C ASP A 148 16.43 24.45 8.56
N ASN A 149 16.03 25.32 9.50
CA ASN A 149 15.08 24.98 10.56
C ASN A 149 13.62 25.25 10.17
N SER A 150 13.33 26.40 9.56
CA SER A 150 12.00 26.75 9.09
C SER A 150 12.11 27.80 7.98
N ASP A 151 10.99 28.16 7.35
CA ASP A 151 10.98 29.18 6.28
C ASP A 151 11.54 30.55 6.76
N ASP A 152 11.52 30.79 8.08
CA ASP A 152 12.01 32.04 8.71
C ASP A 152 13.26 31.85 9.59
N GLN A 153 13.87 30.65 9.65
CA GLN A 153 15.01 30.40 10.52
C GLN A 153 16.06 29.49 9.87
N VAL A 154 17.26 30.04 9.70
CA VAL A 154 18.48 29.33 9.30
C VAL A 154 19.55 29.52 10.36
N VAL A 155 20.37 28.51 10.61
CA VAL A 155 21.55 28.65 11.47
C VAL A 155 22.80 28.57 10.60
N ILE A 156 23.69 29.54 10.76
CA ILE A 156 24.98 29.61 10.08
C ILE A 156 26.11 29.26 11.06
N ALA A 157 27.17 28.65 10.56
CA ALA A 157 28.30 28.17 11.35
C ALA A 157 29.63 28.47 10.66
N GLY A 158 30.61 28.97 11.42
CA GLY A 158 31.91 29.31 10.86
C GLY A 158 32.84 30.00 11.85
N PRO A 159 33.94 30.62 11.36
CA PRO A 159 34.89 31.34 12.18
C PRO A 159 34.22 32.47 12.95
N ARG A 160 34.65 32.73 14.20
CA ARG A 160 34.01 33.71 15.09
C ARG A 160 33.91 35.11 14.49
N ASP A 161 34.98 35.57 13.86
CA ASP A 161 35.02 36.90 13.25
C ASP A 161 34.08 37.00 12.05
N ALA A 162 34.01 35.94 11.23
CA ALA A 162 33.10 35.87 10.10
C ALA A 162 31.63 35.91 10.56
N ILE A 163 31.25 35.09 11.55
CA ILE A 163 29.89 35.10 12.13
C ILE A 163 29.55 36.46 12.75
N LYS A 164 30.49 37.07 13.48
CA LYS A 164 30.28 38.39 14.09
C LYS A 164 30.09 39.50 13.04
N SER A 165 30.77 39.40 11.90
CA SER A 165 30.65 40.34 10.79
C SER A 165 29.45 40.09 9.87
N PHE A 166 28.81 38.91 9.96
CA PHE A 166 27.70 38.57 9.09
C PHE A 166 26.49 39.46 9.38
N GLN A 167 25.95 40.07 8.32
CA GLN A 167 24.77 40.93 8.37
C GLN A 167 23.86 40.56 7.20
N VAL A 168 22.55 40.70 7.40
CA VAL A 168 21.56 40.45 6.35
C VAL A 168 20.43 41.48 6.45
N ASP A 169 20.09 42.08 5.31
CA ASP A 169 18.99 43.04 5.23
C ASP A 169 17.65 42.34 5.44
N GLY A 170 16.77 42.97 6.22
CA GLY A 170 15.43 42.44 6.52
C GLY A 170 15.38 41.31 7.55
N GLY A 171 16.54 40.87 8.07
CA GLY A 171 16.63 39.78 9.05
C GLY A 171 17.30 40.17 10.36
N LYS A 172 17.28 39.25 11.33
CA LYS A 172 18.01 39.36 12.59
C LYS A 172 19.03 38.25 12.72
N VAL A 173 20.26 38.59 13.10
CA VAL A 173 21.33 37.62 13.37
C VAL A 173 21.53 37.53 14.89
N ILE A 174 21.32 36.36 15.46
CA ILE A 174 21.39 36.09 16.89
C ILE A 174 22.53 35.09 17.15
N PRO A 175 23.62 35.50 17.81
CA PRO A 175 24.70 34.58 18.18
C PRO A 175 24.19 33.47 19.10
N LEU A 176 24.60 32.23 18.82
CA LEU A 176 24.31 31.09 19.67
C LEU A 176 25.45 30.90 20.67
N ASN A 177 25.12 30.47 21.90
CA ASN A 177 26.11 30.27 22.96
C ASN A 177 26.86 28.93 22.78
N VAL A 178 27.61 28.82 21.69
CA VAL A 178 28.43 27.65 21.33
C VAL A 178 29.80 28.10 20.84
N ALA A 179 30.83 27.34 21.21
CA ALA A 179 32.23 27.62 20.88
C ALA A 179 32.72 26.90 19.62
N THR A 180 31.81 26.24 18.90
CA THR A 180 32.08 25.28 17.83
C THR A 180 31.09 25.49 16.68
N ALA A 181 31.56 25.31 15.44
CA ALA A 181 30.75 25.43 14.22
C ALA A 181 30.18 24.05 13.83
N PHE A 182 29.13 23.59 14.51
CA PHE A 182 28.52 22.27 14.25
C PHE A 182 27.87 22.19 12.86
N HIS A 183 27.70 20.96 12.33
CA HIS A 183 27.00 20.70 11.06
C HIS A 183 27.58 21.46 9.87
N SER A 184 28.90 21.57 9.83
CA SER A 184 29.63 22.35 8.83
C SER A 184 30.94 21.68 8.45
N ARG A 185 31.64 22.26 7.45
CA ARG A 185 32.96 21.79 7.03
C ARG A 185 33.98 21.67 8.17
N TYR A 186 33.79 22.41 9.26
CA TYR A 186 34.69 22.40 10.41
C TYR A 186 34.56 21.12 11.26
N MET A 187 33.57 20.26 11.00
CA MET A 187 33.36 19.00 11.71
C MET A 187 33.86 17.76 10.94
N LYS A 188 34.53 17.91 9.79
CA LYS A 188 34.99 16.79 8.96
C LYS A 188 35.83 15.76 9.72
N ASP A 189 36.74 16.23 10.57
CA ASP A 189 37.60 15.35 11.36
C ASP A 189 36.80 14.57 12.40
N ALA A 190 35.84 15.23 13.06
CA ALA A 190 34.92 14.58 14.00
C ALA A 190 34.00 13.56 13.28
N ALA A 191 33.52 13.88 12.07
CA ALA A 191 32.72 12.98 11.26
C ALA A 191 33.52 11.73 10.84
N ALA A 192 34.79 11.90 10.44
CA ALA A 192 35.68 10.79 10.10
C ALA A 192 35.91 9.87 11.30
N ALA A 193 36.28 10.44 12.46
CA ALA A 193 36.50 9.68 13.69
C ALA A 193 35.22 9.01 14.21
N PHE A 194 34.05 9.62 13.99
CA PHE A 194 32.78 9.00 14.38
C PHE A 194 32.37 7.84 13.46
N GLY A 195 32.80 7.87 12.20
CA GLY A 195 32.62 6.76 11.26
C GLY A 195 33.23 5.44 11.75
N GLU A 196 34.32 5.51 12.51
CA GLU A 196 34.93 4.33 13.14
C GLU A 196 33.99 3.71 14.18
N ALA A 197 33.41 4.52 15.08
CA ALA A 197 32.46 4.05 16.08
C ALA A 197 31.17 3.48 15.46
N LEU A 198 30.70 4.08 14.35
CA LEU A 198 29.52 3.60 13.62
C LEU A 198 29.76 2.24 12.95
N SER A 199 30.99 1.93 12.54
CA SER A 199 31.34 0.66 11.89
C SER A 199 31.24 -0.56 12.81
N GLU A 200 31.27 -0.33 14.13
CA GLU A 200 31.16 -1.38 15.15
C GLU A 200 29.70 -1.71 15.51
N VAL A 201 28.74 -0.91 15.02
CA VAL A 201 27.32 -1.05 15.36
C VAL A 201 26.55 -1.71 14.22
N ARG A 202 25.79 -2.74 14.57
CA ARG A 202 24.82 -3.34 13.66
C ARG A 202 23.48 -2.61 13.75
N PHE A 203 23.09 -1.95 12.68
CA PHE A 203 21.78 -1.29 12.57
C PHE A 203 20.73 -2.27 12.05
N THR A 204 19.60 -2.36 12.74
CA THR A 204 18.37 -2.96 12.22
C THR A 204 17.58 -1.94 11.40
N GLU A 205 16.78 -2.43 10.45
CA GLU A 205 15.90 -1.55 9.68
C GLU A 205 14.84 -0.89 10.59
N PRO A 206 14.51 0.39 10.37
CA PRO A 206 13.52 1.09 11.19
C PRO A 206 12.14 0.45 11.07
N ARG A 207 11.51 0.11 12.20
CA ARG A 207 10.12 -0.38 12.22
C ARG A 207 9.09 0.72 11.92
N VAL A 208 9.49 1.97 12.15
CA VAL A 208 8.74 3.19 11.86
C VAL A 208 9.66 4.09 11.02
N PRO A 209 9.19 4.75 9.96
CA PRO A 209 10.01 5.66 9.16
C PRO A 209 10.67 6.76 10.01
N VAL A 210 12.01 6.85 9.96
CA VAL A 210 12.81 7.89 10.64
C VAL A 210 13.39 8.85 9.63
N LEU A 211 13.17 10.16 9.79
CA LEU A 211 13.75 11.15 8.89
C LEU A 211 15.25 11.38 9.14
N SER A 212 16.03 11.30 8.05
CA SER A 212 17.44 11.68 8.03
C SER A 212 17.59 13.20 7.97
N ASN A 213 18.47 13.74 8.83
CA ASN A 213 18.77 15.17 8.84
C ASN A 213 19.55 15.62 7.60
N VAL A 214 20.23 14.69 6.90
CA VAL A 214 21.05 14.98 5.72
C VAL A 214 20.19 15.03 4.44
N THR A 215 19.15 14.20 4.35
CA THR A 215 18.32 14.10 3.15
C THR A 215 16.97 14.81 3.28
N GLY A 216 16.48 15.03 4.51
CA GLY A 216 15.10 15.49 4.75
C GLY A 216 14.05 14.46 4.34
N ARG A 217 14.42 13.18 4.24
CA ARG A 217 13.58 12.04 3.84
C ARG A 217 13.81 10.85 4.78
N PRO A 218 12.93 9.84 4.80
CA PRO A 218 13.17 8.63 5.57
C PRO A 218 14.51 7.98 5.21
N HIS A 219 15.18 7.39 6.20
CA HIS A 219 16.37 6.57 5.96
C HIS A 219 16.08 5.44 4.98
N GLN A 220 16.99 5.22 4.03
CA GLN A 220 16.94 4.07 3.12
C GLN A 220 17.53 2.83 3.82
N ALA A 221 17.09 1.64 3.38
CA ALA A 221 17.63 0.38 3.86
C ALA A 221 19.15 0.34 3.72
N GLY A 222 19.86 0.01 4.81
CA GLY A 222 21.32 -0.05 4.85
C GLY A 222 22.07 1.29 4.89
N ALA A 223 21.38 2.44 4.85
CA ALA A 223 22.04 3.76 4.74
C ALA A 223 22.23 4.51 6.07
N ILE A 224 21.79 3.96 7.20
CA ILE A 224 21.75 4.67 8.50
C ILE A 224 23.14 5.13 8.95
N ALA A 225 24.15 4.24 8.91
CA ALA A 225 25.50 4.56 9.37
C ALA A 225 26.14 5.70 8.55
N ASP A 226 26.06 5.63 7.23
CA ASP A 226 26.58 6.67 6.34
C ASP A 226 25.84 8.00 6.55
N GLY A 227 24.53 7.94 6.75
CA GLY A 227 23.69 9.09 7.08
C GLY A 227 24.13 9.77 8.38
N LEU A 228 24.33 9.01 9.46
CA LEU A 228 24.75 9.52 10.77
C LEU A 228 26.17 10.09 10.75
N ARG A 229 27.08 9.50 9.96
CA ARG A 229 28.42 10.04 9.74
C ARG A 229 28.36 11.41 9.05
N ALA A 230 27.66 11.48 7.92
CA ALA A 230 27.48 12.72 7.16
C ALA A 230 26.71 13.79 7.95
N GLN A 231 25.82 13.38 8.86
CA GLN A 231 25.08 14.31 9.72
C GLN A 231 25.98 15.27 10.50
N ILE A 232 27.18 14.84 10.90
CA ILE A 232 28.07 15.65 11.74
C ILE A 232 28.63 16.87 11.01
N ASP A 233 28.95 16.75 9.72
CA ASP A 233 29.60 17.79 8.90
C ASP A 233 28.71 18.37 7.80
N SER A 234 27.46 17.90 7.69
CA SER A 234 26.46 18.38 6.75
C SER A 234 25.34 19.16 7.44
N PRO A 235 24.66 20.09 6.72
CA PRO A 235 23.55 20.85 7.27
C PRO A 235 22.39 19.95 7.71
N VAL A 236 21.74 20.29 8.82
CA VAL A 236 20.48 19.69 9.25
C VAL A 236 19.32 20.28 8.44
N ARG A 237 18.70 19.48 7.58
CA ARG A 237 17.59 19.87 6.70
C ARG A 237 16.22 19.67 7.38
N TRP A 238 16.04 20.31 8.54
CA TRP A 238 14.83 20.14 9.36
C TRP A 238 13.57 20.65 8.68
N ARG A 239 13.61 21.84 8.07
CA ARG A 239 12.49 22.44 7.32
C ARG A 239 11.98 21.49 6.24
N GLU A 240 12.88 20.92 5.45
CA GLU A 240 12.53 19.97 4.40
C GLU A 240 11.94 18.68 4.96
N GLY A 241 12.46 18.18 6.07
CA GLY A 241 11.91 17.01 6.75
C GLY A 241 10.50 17.26 7.31
N MET A 242 10.27 18.40 7.96
CA MET A 242 8.94 18.73 8.49
C MET A 242 7.92 18.96 7.37
N ARG A 243 8.33 19.60 6.27
CA ARG A 243 7.47 19.73 5.07
C ARG A 243 7.14 18.37 4.48
N TYR A 244 8.10 17.46 4.40
CA TYR A 244 7.83 16.08 3.99
C TYR A 244 6.78 15.40 4.88
N LEU A 245 6.89 15.52 6.21
CA LEU A 245 5.89 14.94 7.13
C LEU A 245 4.50 15.55 6.93
N ALA A 246 4.41 16.87 6.82
CA ALA A 246 3.15 17.55 6.55
C ALA A 246 2.55 17.13 5.18
N GLU A 247 3.40 16.95 4.15
CA GLU A 247 3.02 16.39 2.85
C GLU A 247 2.58 14.93 2.94
N GLN A 248 3.12 14.13 3.87
CA GLN A 248 2.63 12.78 4.17
C GLN A 248 1.31 12.77 4.97
N GLY A 249 0.73 13.94 5.25
CA GLY A 249 -0.55 14.07 5.95
C GLY A 249 -0.45 13.89 7.47
N VAL A 250 0.75 14.10 8.04
CA VAL A 250 0.93 14.27 9.49
C VAL A 250 0.24 15.56 9.91
N ASP A 251 -0.75 15.41 10.77
CA ASP A 251 -1.59 16.49 11.30
C ASP A 251 -1.51 16.58 12.84
N GLN A 252 -0.80 15.64 13.48
CA GLN A 252 -0.43 15.71 14.90
C GLN A 252 1.06 15.48 15.10
N ILE A 253 1.68 16.34 15.90
CA ILE A 253 3.07 16.20 16.32
C ILE A 253 3.17 16.17 17.84
N GLU A 254 4.03 15.28 18.34
CA GLU A 254 4.32 15.14 19.76
C GLU A 254 5.82 15.34 19.97
N GLU A 255 6.23 16.38 20.69
CA GLU A 255 7.64 16.62 21.01
C GLU A 255 8.03 15.81 22.26
N ILE A 256 8.99 14.89 22.10
CA ILE A 256 9.44 13.96 23.13
C ILE A 256 10.83 14.34 23.63
N GLY A 257 10.86 14.99 24.77
CA GLY A 257 12.08 15.48 25.40
C GLY A 257 11.84 16.80 26.12
N PRO A 258 12.90 17.50 26.57
CA PRO A 258 12.73 18.81 27.19
C PRO A 258 12.42 19.89 26.15
N GLY A 259 11.50 20.80 26.50
CA GLY A 259 11.18 21.98 25.69
C GLY A 259 9.99 21.81 24.75
N ASP A 260 9.80 22.81 23.89
CA ASP A 260 8.71 22.92 22.91
C ASP A 260 9.21 23.57 21.60
N VAL A 261 10.50 23.40 21.30
CA VAL A 261 11.19 24.11 20.22
C VAL A 261 10.76 23.56 18.87
N LEU A 262 10.68 22.24 18.72
CA LEU A 262 10.38 21.61 17.44
C LEU A 262 8.94 21.85 17.02
N THR A 263 8.02 21.88 17.98
CA THR A 263 6.61 22.22 17.75
C THR A 263 6.46 23.63 17.16
N LYS A 264 7.33 24.57 17.56
CA LYS A 264 7.35 25.95 17.02
C LYS A 264 7.98 26.05 15.62
N LEU A 265 8.76 25.05 15.23
CA LEU A 265 9.39 24.96 13.90
C LEU A 265 8.53 24.19 12.88
N TRP A 266 7.35 23.73 13.28
CA TRP A 266 6.42 23.06 12.37
C TRP A 266 5.96 24.01 11.26
N PRO A 267 5.90 23.58 9.98
CA PRO A 267 5.44 24.41 8.88
C PRO A 267 3.97 24.80 9.07
N LYS A 268 3.68 26.09 8.87
CA LYS A 268 2.32 26.65 9.00
C LYS A 268 1.53 26.63 7.68
N ASP A 269 2.23 26.60 6.56
CA ASP A 269 1.66 26.83 5.22
C ASP A 269 1.78 25.62 4.28
N VAL A 270 1.94 24.41 4.82
CA VAL A 270 1.87 23.19 4.00
C VAL A 270 0.41 22.75 3.95
N PRO A 271 -0.30 22.90 2.81
CA PRO A 271 -1.62 22.33 2.68
C PRO A 271 -1.51 20.82 2.86
N ALA A 272 -2.21 20.29 3.87
CA ALA A 272 -2.26 18.86 4.09
C ALA A 272 -2.66 18.16 2.79
N ARG A 273 -1.89 17.16 2.39
CA ARG A 273 -2.20 16.38 1.20
C ARG A 273 -3.62 15.78 1.35
N PRO A 274 -4.52 15.96 0.37
CA PRO A 274 -5.88 15.51 0.52
C PRO A 274 -5.91 13.99 0.66
N ARG A 275 -6.51 13.50 1.76
CA ARG A 275 -6.75 12.07 1.94
C ARG A 275 -7.91 11.66 1.02
N LEU A 276 -7.58 10.91 -0.02
CA LEU A 276 -8.56 10.51 -1.04
C LEU A 276 -9.49 9.39 -0.55
N GLY A 277 -10.76 9.47 -0.95
CA GLY A 277 -11.78 8.48 -0.66
C GLY A 277 -12.35 8.52 0.76
N SER A 278 -13.29 7.62 1.02
CA SER A 278 -14.09 7.56 2.24
C SER A 278 -13.27 7.20 3.48
N ALA A 279 -13.42 8.00 4.53
CA ALA A 279 -12.83 7.68 5.84
C ALA A 279 -13.47 6.46 6.49
N ALA A 280 -14.78 6.29 6.35
CA ALA A 280 -15.51 5.14 6.86
C ALA A 280 -15.07 3.84 6.17
N PHE A 281 -14.74 3.90 4.87
CA PHE A 281 -14.14 2.75 4.17
C PHE A 281 -12.81 2.36 4.80
N ARG A 282 -11.91 3.33 5.01
CA ARG A 282 -10.60 3.09 5.62
C ARG A 282 -10.70 2.48 7.02
N GLU A 283 -11.66 2.94 7.80
CA GLU A 283 -11.94 2.42 9.14
C GLU A 283 -12.49 0.99 9.11
N ASP A 284 -13.57 0.76 8.35
CA ASP A 284 -14.24 -0.55 8.30
C ASP A 284 -13.33 -1.64 7.73
N TYR A 285 -12.46 -1.31 6.77
CA TYR A 285 -11.50 -2.25 6.18
C TYR A 285 -10.13 -2.22 6.86
N GLY A 286 -9.90 -1.38 7.87
CA GLY A 286 -8.60 -1.23 8.56
C GLY A 286 -7.43 -0.91 7.62
N VAL A 287 -7.65 -0.04 6.63
CA VAL A 287 -6.65 0.35 5.62
C VAL A 287 -6.27 1.83 5.72
N ARG A 288 -4.99 2.15 5.51
CA ARG A 288 -4.48 3.53 5.58
C ARG A 288 -4.87 4.40 4.38
N GLN A 289 -5.20 3.78 3.24
CA GLN A 289 -5.67 4.43 2.01
C GLN A 289 -6.94 3.77 1.50
N ALA A 290 -7.83 4.53 0.84
CA ALA A 290 -9.04 3.99 0.21
C ALA A 290 -8.69 3.28 -1.12
N TYR A 291 -7.85 2.25 -1.02
CA TYR A 291 -7.24 1.53 -2.12
C TYR A 291 -7.21 0.03 -1.80
N LEU A 292 -7.52 -0.79 -2.80
CA LEU A 292 -7.43 -2.25 -2.73
C LEU A 292 -6.69 -2.82 -3.94
N ALA A 293 -6.01 -3.95 -3.74
CA ALA A 293 -5.60 -4.82 -4.84
C ALA A 293 -6.69 -5.88 -5.08
N GLY A 294 -7.35 -5.81 -6.24
CA GLY A 294 -8.40 -6.75 -6.62
C GLY A 294 -7.86 -8.14 -6.91
N SER A 295 -8.71 -9.15 -6.84
CA SER A 295 -8.29 -10.53 -7.09
C SER A 295 -7.94 -10.78 -8.56
N MET A 296 -7.01 -11.71 -8.76
CA MET A 296 -6.62 -12.22 -10.06
C MET A 296 -6.58 -13.75 -9.95
N PHE A 297 -7.45 -14.41 -10.71
CA PHE A 297 -7.76 -15.85 -10.63
C PHE A 297 -6.53 -16.77 -10.63
N LYS A 298 -6.72 -18.02 -10.19
CA LYS A 298 -5.69 -19.08 -10.15
C LYS A 298 -4.45 -18.67 -9.33
N GLY A 299 -4.64 -17.91 -8.26
CA GLY A 299 -3.57 -17.47 -7.37
C GLY A 299 -2.60 -16.45 -7.98
N ILE A 300 -2.94 -15.79 -9.10
CA ILE A 300 -2.14 -14.68 -9.63
C ILE A 300 -2.09 -13.54 -8.60
N ALA A 301 -3.23 -13.23 -7.98
CA ALA A 301 -3.24 -12.50 -6.72
C ALA A 301 -2.87 -13.50 -5.62
N SER A 302 -1.57 -13.67 -5.43
CA SER A 302 -0.96 -14.70 -4.59
C SER A 302 -1.09 -14.39 -3.10
N THR A 303 -0.70 -15.34 -2.26
CA THR A 303 -0.54 -15.09 -0.82
C THR A 303 0.49 -14.00 -0.55
N ASP A 304 1.61 -14.00 -1.27
CA ASP A 304 2.70 -13.01 -1.10
C ASP A 304 2.21 -11.59 -1.40
N LEU A 305 1.38 -11.43 -2.44
CA LEU A 305 0.79 -10.15 -2.81
C LEU A 305 -0.13 -9.64 -1.71
N VAL A 306 -1.00 -10.51 -1.19
CA VAL A 306 -1.94 -10.14 -0.12
C VAL A 306 -1.19 -9.84 1.19
N ILE A 307 -0.16 -10.62 1.53
CA ILE A 307 0.71 -10.38 2.69
C ILE A 307 1.42 -9.03 2.58
N ARG A 308 1.99 -8.72 1.41
CA ARG A 308 2.68 -7.45 1.17
C ARG A 308 1.74 -6.26 1.33
N MET A 309 0.53 -6.34 0.76
CA MET A 309 -0.51 -5.32 0.95
C MET A 309 -0.92 -5.17 2.42
N GLY A 310 -1.19 -6.28 3.11
CA GLY A 310 -1.61 -6.30 4.51
C GLY A 310 -0.57 -5.67 5.45
N ARG A 311 0.71 -6.04 5.31
CA ARG A 311 1.81 -5.48 6.10
C ARG A 311 2.04 -3.98 5.83
N ALA A 312 1.65 -3.49 4.66
CA ALA A 312 1.69 -2.07 4.32
C ALA A 312 0.45 -1.29 4.81
N GLY A 313 -0.43 -1.91 5.61
CA GLY A 313 -1.67 -1.29 6.08
C GLY A 313 -2.70 -1.09 4.96
N LEU A 314 -2.64 -1.89 3.91
CA LEU A 314 -3.60 -1.94 2.80
C LEU A 314 -4.27 -3.33 2.77
N MET A 315 -5.15 -3.58 1.80
CA MET A 315 -5.78 -4.90 1.65
C MET A 315 -5.72 -5.37 0.19
N GLY A 316 -5.38 -6.64 0.02
CA GLY A 316 -5.48 -7.37 -1.24
C GLY A 316 -6.46 -8.54 -1.12
N PHE A 317 -7.03 -8.96 -2.25
CA PHE A 317 -7.92 -10.11 -2.33
C PHE A 317 -7.24 -11.28 -3.03
N PHE A 318 -7.13 -12.41 -2.34
CA PHE A 318 -6.52 -13.62 -2.89
C PHE A 318 -7.34 -14.17 -4.07
N GLY A 319 -6.64 -14.59 -5.12
CA GLY A 319 -7.18 -15.11 -6.37
C GLY A 319 -7.72 -16.53 -6.31
N ALA A 320 -8.76 -16.78 -5.50
CA ALA A 320 -9.32 -18.12 -5.28
C ALA A 320 -9.96 -18.74 -6.54
N GLY A 321 -10.46 -17.93 -7.48
CA GLY A 321 -11.15 -18.40 -8.67
C GLY A 321 -10.36 -19.47 -9.45
N GLY A 322 -10.96 -20.64 -9.63
CA GLY A 322 -10.37 -21.77 -10.36
C GLY A 322 -9.36 -22.61 -9.57
N LEU A 323 -9.11 -22.32 -8.29
CA LEU A 323 -8.34 -23.20 -7.40
C LEU A 323 -9.26 -24.25 -6.75
N THR A 324 -8.67 -25.36 -6.31
CA THR A 324 -9.37 -26.40 -5.56
C THR A 324 -9.55 -26.00 -4.08
N LEU A 325 -10.54 -26.57 -3.39
CA LEU A 325 -10.77 -26.28 -1.97
C LEU A 325 -9.52 -26.48 -1.08
N PRO A 326 -8.70 -27.54 -1.25
CA PRO A 326 -7.45 -27.67 -0.49
C PRO A 326 -6.43 -26.56 -0.74
N GLU A 327 -6.32 -26.08 -1.99
CA GLU A 327 -5.44 -24.95 -2.33
C GLU A 327 -5.94 -23.65 -1.70
N ILE A 328 -7.26 -23.41 -1.73
CA ILE A 328 -7.89 -22.25 -1.09
C ILE A 328 -7.68 -22.32 0.44
N GLU A 329 -7.85 -23.50 1.05
CA GLU A 329 -7.64 -23.70 2.49
C GLU A 329 -6.19 -23.44 2.91
N ALA A 330 -5.21 -23.94 2.15
CA ALA A 330 -3.79 -23.69 2.39
C ALA A 330 -3.45 -22.19 2.30
N ALA A 331 -4.04 -21.46 1.34
CA ALA A 331 -3.88 -20.03 1.21
C ALA A 331 -4.45 -19.29 2.43
N ILE A 332 -5.66 -19.64 2.89
CA ILE A 332 -6.28 -19.05 4.08
C ILE A 332 -5.41 -19.24 5.33
N GLN A 333 -4.88 -20.45 5.52
CA GLN A 333 -4.01 -20.76 6.67
C GLN A 333 -2.74 -19.91 6.66
N THR A 334 -2.11 -19.78 5.48
CA THR A 334 -0.93 -18.93 5.28
C THR A 334 -1.23 -17.46 5.58
N LEU A 335 -2.30 -16.91 4.99
CA LEU A 335 -2.69 -15.52 5.18
C LEU A 335 -3.05 -15.21 6.63
N ARG A 336 -3.73 -16.14 7.32
CA ARG A 336 -4.06 -15.96 8.74
C ARG A 336 -2.84 -15.97 9.64
N ALA A 337 -1.88 -16.85 9.38
CA ALA A 337 -0.65 -16.90 10.15
C ALA A 337 0.11 -15.57 10.08
N GLU A 338 0.05 -14.89 8.93
CA GLU A 338 0.79 -13.66 8.68
C GLU A 338 0.02 -12.37 9.02
N LEU A 339 -1.30 -12.35 8.83
CA LEU A 339 -2.13 -11.13 8.89
C LEU A 339 -3.31 -11.21 9.86
N GLY A 340 -3.51 -12.32 10.56
CA GLY A 340 -4.71 -12.53 11.39
C GLY A 340 -5.98 -12.57 10.54
N SER A 341 -6.93 -11.66 10.77
CA SER A 341 -8.17 -11.55 9.97
C SER A 341 -8.10 -10.49 8.86
N GLN A 342 -6.97 -9.80 8.72
CA GLN A 342 -6.83 -8.59 7.91
C GLN A 342 -6.44 -8.90 6.46
N PHE A 343 -7.24 -9.72 5.78
CA PHE A 343 -7.05 -10.08 4.37
C PHE A 343 -8.39 -10.34 3.68
N GLY A 344 -8.40 -10.27 2.35
CA GLY A 344 -9.56 -10.56 1.51
C GLY A 344 -9.41 -11.85 0.73
N MET A 345 -10.54 -12.53 0.48
CA MET A 345 -10.61 -13.69 -0.41
C MET A 345 -11.59 -13.43 -1.56
N ASN A 346 -11.26 -13.85 -2.77
CA ASN A 346 -12.25 -13.83 -3.85
C ASN A 346 -13.34 -14.89 -3.61
N LEU A 347 -14.59 -14.54 -3.84
CA LEU A 347 -15.71 -15.46 -3.98
C LEU A 347 -16.26 -15.31 -5.39
N LEU A 348 -15.90 -16.24 -6.27
CA LEU A 348 -16.26 -16.21 -7.69
C LEU A 348 -17.51 -17.05 -7.91
N TYR A 349 -18.52 -16.46 -8.54
CA TYR A 349 -19.66 -17.23 -9.03
C TYR A 349 -19.28 -18.02 -10.29
N ASP A 350 -19.46 -19.34 -10.26
CA ASP A 350 -19.30 -20.22 -11.42
C ASP A 350 -20.67 -20.70 -11.91
N ILE A 351 -20.96 -20.48 -13.19
CA ILE A 351 -22.23 -20.88 -13.82
C ILE A 351 -22.30 -22.39 -14.11
N HIS A 352 -21.17 -23.10 -14.07
CA HIS A 352 -21.06 -24.49 -14.50
C HIS A 352 -20.84 -25.48 -13.35
N GLU A 353 -20.48 -25.01 -12.16
CA GLU A 353 -20.19 -25.84 -10.99
C GLU A 353 -21.16 -25.56 -9.85
N ASP A 354 -22.29 -26.28 -9.86
CA ASP A 354 -23.26 -26.26 -8.77
C ASP A 354 -22.61 -26.78 -7.47
N GLY A 355 -22.72 -26.01 -6.39
CA GLY A 355 -22.24 -26.39 -5.06
C GLY A 355 -20.84 -25.89 -4.69
N LEU A 356 -19.96 -25.59 -5.66
CA LEU A 356 -18.60 -25.09 -5.36
C LEU A 356 -18.64 -23.80 -4.52
N GLU A 357 -19.56 -22.88 -4.86
CA GLU A 357 -19.76 -21.64 -4.09
C GLU A 357 -20.14 -21.95 -2.64
N ARG A 358 -21.03 -22.93 -2.42
CA ARG A 358 -21.46 -23.35 -1.07
C ARG A 358 -20.29 -23.90 -0.28
N ASP A 359 -19.52 -24.81 -0.85
CA ASP A 359 -18.38 -25.44 -0.18
C ASP A 359 -17.27 -24.42 0.13
N THR A 360 -17.07 -23.45 -0.77
CA THR A 360 -16.13 -22.33 -0.56
C THR A 360 -16.61 -21.44 0.59
N VAL A 361 -17.89 -21.11 0.65
CA VAL A 361 -18.48 -20.36 1.78
C VAL A 361 -18.36 -21.15 3.08
N ASP A 362 -18.61 -22.45 3.08
CA ASP A 362 -18.42 -23.31 4.26
C ASP A 362 -16.98 -23.30 4.74
N LEU A 363 -16.01 -23.34 3.81
CA LEU A 363 -14.60 -23.19 4.14
C LEU A 363 -14.29 -21.81 4.74
N TYR A 364 -14.81 -20.72 4.14
CA TYR A 364 -14.59 -19.35 4.63
C TYR A 364 -15.19 -19.13 6.00
N LEU A 365 -16.38 -19.67 6.29
CA LEU A 365 -17.02 -19.60 7.61
C LEU A 365 -16.26 -20.41 8.65
N ARG A 366 -15.84 -21.65 8.34
CA ARG A 366 -15.03 -22.49 9.25
C ARG A 366 -13.72 -21.82 9.65
N HIS A 367 -13.13 -21.10 8.72
CA HIS A 367 -11.91 -20.35 8.94
C HIS A 367 -12.17 -18.91 9.39
N ASP A 368 -13.39 -18.43 9.55
CA ASP A 368 -13.65 -17.05 9.93
C ASP A 368 -13.01 -15.98 9.01
N VAL A 369 -13.04 -16.22 7.69
CA VAL A 369 -12.69 -15.19 6.70
C VAL A 369 -13.70 -14.05 6.81
N ARG A 370 -13.18 -12.81 6.97
CA ARG A 370 -13.98 -11.61 7.26
C ARG A 370 -14.27 -10.74 6.05
N HIS A 371 -13.47 -10.81 4.98
CA HIS A 371 -13.62 -9.96 3.80
C HIS A 371 -13.65 -10.82 2.53
N VAL A 372 -14.67 -10.63 1.70
CA VAL A 372 -14.72 -11.22 0.35
C VAL A 372 -14.95 -10.19 -0.74
N GLU A 373 -14.29 -10.42 -1.87
CA GLU A 373 -14.62 -9.78 -3.15
C GLU A 373 -15.54 -10.74 -3.90
N ALA A 374 -16.84 -10.41 -3.96
CA ALA A 374 -17.85 -11.17 -4.70
C ALA A 374 -17.85 -10.72 -6.16
N ALA A 375 -17.50 -11.62 -7.08
CA ALA A 375 -17.35 -11.31 -8.50
C ALA A 375 -18.14 -12.28 -9.39
N ALA A 376 -18.49 -11.82 -10.60
CA ALA A 376 -19.23 -12.56 -11.62
C ALA A 376 -20.67 -12.98 -11.26
N TYR A 377 -21.26 -12.43 -10.20
CA TYR A 377 -22.62 -12.74 -9.78
C TYR A 377 -23.67 -12.11 -10.73
N PRO A 378 -24.54 -12.91 -11.37
CA PRO A 378 -25.68 -12.38 -12.13
C PRO A 378 -26.90 -12.11 -11.24
N ARG A 379 -26.92 -12.67 -10.02
CA ARG A 379 -28.00 -12.58 -9.02
C ARG A 379 -27.46 -12.90 -7.63
N ILE A 380 -28.24 -12.58 -6.60
CA ILE A 380 -27.94 -12.97 -5.21
C ILE A 380 -28.22 -14.46 -5.01
N THR A 381 -27.33 -15.15 -4.31
CA THR A 381 -27.37 -16.60 -4.04
C THR A 381 -27.48 -16.88 -2.54
N ALA A 382 -27.98 -18.06 -2.17
CA ALA A 382 -28.06 -18.46 -0.76
C ALA A 382 -26.68 -18.56 -0.07
N PRO A 383 -25.62 -19.13 -0.71
CA PRO A 383 -24.28 -19.14 -0.10
C PRO A 383 -23.74 -17.74 0.20
N LEU A 384 -23.90 -16.77 -0.73
CA LEU A 384 -23.46 -15.39 -0.51
C LEU A 384 -24.20 -14.72 0.66
N VAL A 385 -25.52 -14.90 0.75
CA VAL A 385 -26.33 -14.39 1.87
C VAL A 385 -25.88 -15.01 3.19
N ARG A 386 -25.66 -16.33 3.21
CA ARG A 386 -25.15 -17.04 4.39
C ARG A 386 -23.78 -16.52 4.82
N TYR A 387 -22.85 -16.32 3.87
CA TYR A 387 -21.55 -15.74 4.17
C TYR A 387 -21.69 -14.36 4.83
N ARG A 388 -22.47 -13.46 4.22
CA ARG A 388 -22.62 -12.07 4.69
C ARG A 388 -23.21 -11.99 6.09
N PHE A 389 -24.23 -12.81 6.39
CA PHE A 389 -25.05 -12.62 7.59
C PHE A 389 -24.82 -13.66 8.69
N ALA A 390 -24.03 -14.70 8.48
CA ALA A 390 -23.56 -15.52 9.59
C ALA A 390 -22.80 -14.62 10.59
N GLY A 391 -23.17 -14.69 11.88
CA GLY A 391 -22.68 -13.86 12.97
C GLY A 391 -23.20 -12.42 12.98
N ALA A 392 -24.15 -12.04 12.12
CA ALA A 392 -24.79 -10.74 12.16
C ALA A 392 -25.61 -10.58 13.45
N ARG A 393 -25.58 -9.39 14.04
CA ARG A 393 -26.22 -9.10 15.33
C ARG A 393 -26.62 -7.64 15.42
N ARG A 394 -27.45 -7.31 16.42
CA ARG A 394 -27.68 -5.92 16.82
C ARG A 394 -26.68 -5.51 17.89
N ASP A 395 -26.14 -4.32 17.75
CA ASP A 395 -25.32 -3.72 18.78
C ASP A 395 -26.18 -3.45 20.04
N PRO A 396 -25.79 -3.94 21.23
CA PRO A 396 -26.61 -3.81 22.43
C PRO A 396 -26.82 -2.35 22.90
N SER A 397 -25.92 -1.44 22.54
CA SER A 397 -25.94 -0.05 23.00
C SER A 397 -26.76 0.87 22.09
N SER A 398 -26.69 0.64 20.78
CA SER A 398 -27.31 1.47 19.74
C SER A 398 -28.53 0.82 19.10
N GLY A 399 -28.70 -0.50 19.25
CA GLY A 399 -29.77 -1.28 18.60
C GLY A 399 -29.59 -1.50 17.10
N GLN A 400 -28.54 -0.94 16.50
CA GLN A 400 -28.29 -1.02 15.06
C GLN A 400 -27.82 -2.42 14.65
N ALA A 401 -28.35 -2.93 13.55
CA ALA A 401 -27.88 -4.17 12.94
C ALA A 401 -26.43 -4.00 12.42
N GLN A 402 -25.62 -5.03 12.59
CA GLN A 402 -24.24 -5.09 12.12
C GLN A 402 -23.92 -6.49 11.59
N ALA A 403 -23.31 -6.55 10.42
CA ALA A 403 -22.71 -7.76 9.88
C ALA A 403 -21.22 -7.80 10.26
N VAL A 404 -20.73 -8.98 10.66
CA VAL A 404 -19.31 -9.18 11.02
C VAL A 404 -18.43 -9.57 9.82
N ARG A 405 -19.03 -9.73 8.65
CA ARG A 405 -18.35 -10.16 7.43
C ARG A 405 -18.65 -9.17 6.33
N HIS A 406 -17.62 -8.67 5.66
CA HIS A 406 -17.69 -7.66 4.62
C HIS A 406 -17.72 -8.32 3.25
N VAL A 407 -18.56 -7.78 2.38
CA VAL A 407 -18.68 -8.17 0.96
C VAL A 407 -18.44 -6.93 0.14
N ILE A 408 -17.38 -6.95 -0.68
CA ILE A 408 -17.21 -6.00 -1.77
C ILE A 408 -17.81 -6.63 -3.02
N ALA A 409 -18.88 -6.03 -3.54
CA ALA A 409 -19.53 -6.51 -4.75
C ALA A 409 -18.88 -5.88 -5.98
N LYS A 410 -18.17 -6.67 -6.79
CA LYS A 410 -17.59 -6.18 -8.05
C LYS A 410 -18.59 -6.36 -9.19
N VAL A 411 -19.08 -5.24 -9.72
CA VAL A 411 -20.23 -5.21 -10.64
C VAL A 411 -20.01 -4.21 -11.77
N SER A 412 -20.55 -4.51 -12.96
CA SER A 412 -20.51 -3.63 -14.13
C SER A 412 -21.90 -3.19 -14.60
N ARG A 413 -22.97 -3.68 -13.95
CA ARG A 413 -24.37 -3.51 -14.38
C ARG A 413 -25.25 -2.96 -13.25
N PRO A 414 -26.06 -1.91 -13.50
CA PRO A 414 -26.90 -1.30 -12.46
C PRO A 414 -27.88 -2.27 -11.79
N GLU A 415 -28.48 -3.20 -12.54
CA GLU A 415 -29.43 -4.16 -11.98
C GLU A 415 -28.79 -5.14 -10.99
N VAL A 416 -27.52 -5.51 -11.22
CA VAL A 416 -26.75 -6.35 -10.28
C VAL A 416 -26.33 -5.52 -9.08
N ALA A 417 -25.83 -4.29 -9.31
CA ALA A 417 -25.49 -3.36 -8.24
C ALA A 417 -26.68 -3.12 -7.30
N GLN A 418 -27.87 -2.87 -7.85
CA GLN A 418 -29.11 -2.70 -7.09
C GLN A 418 -29.40 -3.90 -6.19
N ALA A 419 -29.21 -5.13 -6.71
CA ALA A 419 -29.45 -6.34 -5.92
C ALA A 419 -28.48 -6.48 -4.74
N PHE A 420 -27.21 -6.07 -4.92
CA PHE A 420 -26.21 -6.04 -3.83
C PHE A 420 -26.45 -4.89 -2.83
N MET A 421 -26.96 -3.76 -3.30
CA MET A 421 -27.34 -2.59 -2.48
C MET A 421 -28.65 -2.80 -1.71
N SER A 422 -29.39 -3.87 -2.00
CA SER A 422 -30.64 -4.21 -1.33
C SER A 422 -30.41 -5.17 -0.15
N PRO A 423 -31.35 -5.28 0.81
CA PRO A 423 -31.38 -6.39 1.75
C PRO A 423 -31.54 -7.74 1.02
N PRO A 424 -31.16 -8.86 1.66
CA PRO A 424 -31.33 -10.18 1.06
C PRO A 424 -32.81 -10.49 0.77
N PRO A 425 -33.12 -11.19 -0.33
CA PRO A 425 -34.48 -11.64 -0.60
C PRO A 425 -35.03 -12.51 0.54
N GLU A 426 -36.23 -12.19 1.03
CA GLU A 426 -36.84 -12.90 2.18
C GLU A 426 -36.94 -14.41 1.97
N ALA A 427 -37.21 -14.85 0.74
CA ALA A 427 -37.28 -16.28 0.41
C ALA A 427 -35.94 -17.00 0.64
N ILE A 428 -34.81 -16.35 0.34
CA ILE A 428 -33.48 -16.91 0.58
C ILE A 428 -33.19 -16.95 2.08
N VAL A 429 -33.48 -15.86 2.81
CA VAL A 429 -33.27 -15.80 4.27
C VAL A 429 -34.10 -16.86 4.98
N ARG A 430 -35.38 -17.00 4.61
CA ARG A 430 -36.28 -18.02 5.18
C ARG A 430 -35.74 -19.43 4.95
N GLY A 431 -35.31 -19.75 3.73
CA GLY A 431 -34.71 -21.06 3.42
C GLY A 431 -33.46 -21.33 4.27
N LEU A 432 -32.58 -20.33 4.45
CA LEU A 432 -31.40 -20.45 5.30
C LEU A 432 -31.73 -20.66 6.77
N VAL A 433 -32.81 -20.06 7.28
CA VAL A 433 -33.29 -20.29 8.66
C VAL A 433 -33.89 -21.68 8.82
N GLU A 434 -34.70 -22.13 7.85
CA GLU A 434 -35.30 -23.48 7.83
C GLU A 434 -34.22 -24.58 7.79
N GLU A 435 -33.12 -24.34 7.08
CA GLU A 435 -31.97 -25.24 7.00
C GLU A 435 -31.03 -25.14 8.23
N GLY A 436 -31.29 -24.21 9.17
CA GLY A 436 -30.42 -23.96 10.32
C GLY A 436 -29.08 -23.31 9.98
N ALA A 437 -28.94 -22.77 8.77
CA ALA A 437 -27.74 -22.09 8.27
C ALA A 437 -27.64 -20.62 8.73
N LEU A 438 -28.77 -20.02 9.14
CA LEU A 438 -28.87 -18.76 9.87
C LEU A 438 -29.84 -18.91 11.04
N SER A 439 -29.54 -18.25 12.15
CA SER A 439 -30.44 -18.10 13.28
C SER A 439 -31.52 -17.03 13.00
N PRO A 440 -32.65 -17.04 13.73
CA PRO A 440 -33.67 -15.99 13.63
C PRO A 440 -33.13 -14.59 13.93
N ASP A 441 -32.18 -14.46 14.86
CA ASP A 441 -31.57 -13.17 15.21
C ASP A 441 -30.67 -12.64 14.08
N GLU A 442 -29.85 -13.51 13.48
CA GLU A 442 -29.05 -13.17 12.30
C GLU A 442 -29.94 -12.77 11.12
N ALA A 443 -31.04 -13.50 10.88
CA ALA A 443 -32.02 -13.17 9.86
C ALA A 443 -32.71 -11.81 10.13
N GLY A 444 -33.03 -11.53 11.39
CA GLY A 444 -33.61 -10.25 11.81
C GLY A 444 -32.65 -9.06 11.63
N ALA A 445 -31.35 -9.26 11.81
CA ALA A 445 -30.33 -8.25 11.50
C ALA A 445 -30.11 -8.10 9.98
N ALA A 446 -30.15 -9.22 9.24
CA ALA A 446 -29.94 -9.24 7.79
C ALA A 446 -30.96 -8.40 7.01
N ALA A 447 -32.21 -8.35 7.47
CA ALA A 447 -33.28 -7.58 6.83
C ALA A 447 -33.04 -6.05 6.81
N GLU A 448 -32.16 -5.54 7.68
CA GLU A 448 -31.85 -4.10 7.82
C GLU A 448 -30.53 -3.69 7.16
N LEU A 449 -29.81 -4.66 6.59
CA LEU A 449 -28.48 -4.45 6.03
C LEU A 449 -28.47 -4.78 4.54
N PRO A 450 -27.69 -4.06 3.72
CA PRO A 450 -27.50 -4.46 2.34
C PRO A 450 -26.66 -5.74 2.27
N ILE A 451 -26.79 -6.52 1.18
CA ILE A 451 -25.85 -7.61 0.89
C ILE A 451 -24.42 -7.09 0.88
N SER A 452 -24.20 -5.90 0.32
CA SER A 452 -22.91 -5.23 0.27
C SER A 452 -23.05 -3.74 0.58
N GLU A 453 -22.26 -3.28 1.55
CA GLU A 453 -22.09 -1.85 1.86
C GLU A 453 -21.06 -1.18 0.93
N ASP A 454 -20.40 -1.96 0.07
CA ASP A 454 -19.27 -1.53 -0.75
C ASP A 454 -19.35 -2.12 -2.15
N VAL A 455 -19.84 -1.32 -3.09
CA VAL A 455 -19.98 -1.74 -4.49
C VAL A 455 -18.80 -1.23 -5.31
N CYS A 456 -17.98 -2.13 -5.82
CA CYS A 456 -16.89 -1.79 -6.73
C CYS A 456 -17.40 -1.83 -8.18
N VAL A 457 -17.43 -0.65 -8.81
CA VAL A 457 -17.85 -0.52 -10.21
C VAL A 457 -16.69 -0.90 -11.11
N GLU A 458 -16.86 -1.97 -11.88
CA GLU A 458 -15.88 -2.45 -12.85
C GLU A 458 -16.23 -1.93 -14.25
N ALA A 459 -15.44 -0.94 -14.68
CA ALA A 459 -15.49 -0.39 -16.03
C ALA A 459 -14.69 -1.31 -17.00
N ASP A 460 -14.05 -0.74 -18.01
CA ASP A 460 -13.15 -1.49 -18.87
C ASP A 460 -11.90 -1.99 -18.09
N SER A 461 -11.78 -3.31 -17.97
CA SER A 461 -10.80 -3.98 -17.10
C SER A 461 -10.11 -5.16 -17.80
N ALA A 462 -9.08 -5.72 -17.16
CA ALA A 462 -8.46 -6.98 -17.59
C ALA A 462 -9.36 -8.17 -17.28
N GLY A 463 -9.28 -9.24 -18.06
CA GLY A 463 -10.18 -10.38 -17.86
C GLY A 463 -11.57 -10.06 -18.37
N HIS A 464 -12.59 -10.69 -17.80
CA HIS A 464 -13.99 -10.46 -18.17
C HIS A 464 -14.36 -9.00 -18.00
N THR A 465 -14.89 -8.40 -19.06
CA THR A 465 -15.35 -7.01 -19.02
C THR A 465 -16.44 -6.75 -20.06
N ASP A 466 -17.37 -5.86 -19.70
CA ASP A 466 -18.39 -5.34 -20.60
C ASP A 466 -17.90 -4.10 -21.40
N ALA A 467 -16.61 -3.76 -21.30
CA ALA A 467 -15.97 -2.63 -21.99
C ALA A 467 -16.68 -1.28 -21.74
N ARG A 468 -17.14 -1.05 -20.50
CA ARG A 468 -17.91 0.14 -20.14
C ARG A 468 -17.00 1.32 -19.86
N SER A 469 -17.45 2.51 -20.26
CA SER A 469 -16.74 3.75 -19.93
C SER A 469 -16.97 4.13 -18.46
N PRO A 470 -15.92 4.39 -17.67
CA PRO A 470 -16.07 4.81 -16.28
C PRO A 470 -16.80 6.15 -16.16
N TYR A 471 -16.65 7.05 -17.13
CA TYR A 471 -17.27 8.38 -17.14
C TYR A 471 -18.81 8.33 -17.24
N ALA A 472 -19.36 7.25 -17.79
CA ALA A 472 -20.81 7.04 -17.85
C ALA A 472 -21.30 6.15 -16.70
N LEU A 473 -20.53 5.09 -16.39
CA LEU A 473 -20.95 4.08 -15.43
C LEU A 473 -20.87 4.58 -13.98
N MET A 474 -19.80 5.30 -13.60
CA MET A 474 -19.61 5.76 -12.23
C MET A 474 -20.74 6.70 -11.76
N PRO A 475 -21.10 7.77 -12.49
CA PRO A 475 -22.19 8.65 -12.06
C PRO A 475 -23.54 7.92 -11.92
N ALA A 476 -23.83 6.97 -12.82
CA ALA A 476 -25.06 6.17 -12.74
C ALA A 476 -25.11 5.30 -11.47
N MET A 477 -23.98 4.67 -11.10
CA MET A 477 -23.88 3.84 -9.90
C MET A 477 -23.92 4.67 -8.61
N ILE A 478 -23.37 5.88 -8.64
CA ILE A 478 -23.44 6.84 -7.53
C ILE A 478 -24.88 7.31 -7.29
N ALA A 479 -25.60 7.66 -8.35
CA ALA A 479 -27.03 8.00 -8.26
C ALA A 479 -27.85 6.82 -7.72
N LEU A 480 -27.55 5.60 -8.17
CA LEU A 480 -28.19 4.38 -7.66
C LEU A 480 -27.90 4.17 -6.17
N ARG A 481 -26.67 4.37 -5.71
CA ARG A 481 -26.31 4.31 -4.28
C ARG A 481 -27.16 5.26 -3.44
N GLU A 482 -27.34 6.49 -3.91
CA GLU A 482 -28.12 7.50 -3.19
C GLU A 482 -29.60 7.09 -3.10
N GLU A 483 -30.16 6.62 -4.22
CA GLU A 483 -31.53 6.07 -4.27
C GLU A 483 -31.69 4.90 -3.29
N MET A 484 -30.77 3.93 -3.31
CA MET A 484 -30.86 2.72 -2.49
C MET A 484 -30.65 3.01 -1.00
N THR A 485 -29.70 3.88 -0.67
CA THR A 485 -29.47 4.32 0.72
C THR A 485 -30.70 5.00 1.29
N ALA A 486 -31.33 5.90 0.52
CA ALA A 486 -32.55 6.59 0.93
C ALA A 486 -33.76 5.64 1.01
N ARG A 487 -33.92 4.75 0.02
CA ARG A 487 -35.03 3.79 -0.05
C ARG A 487 -35.08 2.86 1.16
N HIS A 488 -33.92 2.38 1.61
CA HIS A 488 -33.82 1.42 2.72
C HIS A 488 -33.50 2.07 4.07
N GLY A 489 -33.19 3.37 4.10
CA GLY A 489 -32.93 4.10 5.34
C GLY A 489 -31.67 3.63 6.07
N TYR A 490 -30.63 3.23 5.34
CA TYR A 490 -29.40 2.73 5.95
C TYR A 490 -28.70 3.79 6.79
N ALA A 491 -28.28 3.42 7.99
CA ALA A 491 -27.57 4.32 8.92
C ALA A 491 -26.18 4.73 8.40
N LYS A 492 -25.46 3.80 7.78
CA LYS A 492 -24.23 4.08 7.02
C LYS A 492 -24.59 4.14 5.53
N PRO A 493 -24.18 5.19 4.80
CA PRO A 493 -24.37 5.23 3.36
C PRO A 493 -23.56 4.10 2.72
N ILE A 494 -24.16 3.43 1.73
CA ILE A 494 -23.43 2.49 0.87
C ILE A 494 -22.28 3.26 0.20
N ARG A 495 -21.13 2.62 -0.02
CA ARG A 495 -19.98 3.20 -0.70
C ARG A 495 -19.85 2.63 -2.10
N VAL A 496 -19.43 3.47 -3.04
CA VAL A 496 -19.22 3.09 -4.44
C VAL A 496 -17.77 3.33 -4.81
N GLY A 497 -17.03 2.26 -5.06
CA GLY A 497 -15.65 2.31 -5.53
C GLY A 497 -15.53 2.18 -7.05
N ALA A 498 -14.34 2.45 -7.57
CA ALA A 498 -14.04 2.35 -9.00
C ALA A 498 -12.94 1.33 -9.29
N SER A 499 -13.06 0.62 -10.40
CA SER A 499 -12.03 -0.26 -10.96
C SER A 499 -12.09 -0.27 -12.50
N GLY A 500 -11.02 -0.74 -13.13
CA GLY A 500 -10.84 -0.69 -14.58
C GLY A 500 -10.19 0.62 -15.04
N GLY A 501 -9.13 0.52 -15.85
CA GLY A 501 -8.38 1.68 -16.38
C GLY A 501 -7.49 2.43 -15.37
N LEU A 502 -7.38 1.97 -14.12
CA LEU A 502 -6.64 2.67 -13.04
C LEU A 502 -5.14 2.36 -13.07
N GLY A 503 -4.44 2.95 -14.03
CA GLY A 503 -3.00 2.76 -14.25
C GLY A 503 -2.11 3.96 -13.95
N SER A 504 -2.66 5.15 -13.67
CA SER A 504 -1.88 6.36 -13.41
C SER A 504 -2.51 7.24 -12.34
N PRO A 505 -1.76 8.16 -11.74
CA PRO A 505 -2.29 9.20 -10.86
C PRO A 505 -3.49 9.95 -11.42
N GLU A 506 -3.48 10.28 -12.71
CA GLU A 506 -4.59 10.97 -13.38
C GLU A 506 -5.86 10.14 -13.41
N ALA A 507 -5.74 8.84 -13.72
CA ALA A 507 -6.88 7.93 -13.76
C ALA A 507 -7.49 7.74 -12.37
N VAL A 508 -6.64 7.59 -11.35
CA VAL A 508 -7.09 7.49 -9.94
C VAL A 508 -7.73 8.80 -9.47
N ALA A 509 -7.11 9.94 -9.76
CA ALA A 509 -7.68 11.26 -9.45
C ALA A 509 -9.04 11.46 -10.13
N ALA A 510 -9.17 11.07 -11.41
CA ALA A 510 -10.43 11.15 -12.14
C ALA A 510 -11.53 10.29 -11.51
N ALA A 511 -11.20 9.08 -11.03
CA ALA A 511 -12.16 8.23 -10.32
C ALA A 511 -12.69 8.91 -9.05
N PHE A 512 -11.81 9.52 -8.24
CA PHE A 512 -12.23 10.27 -7.06
C PHE A 512 -13.04 11.53 -7.39
N VAL A 513 -12.70 12.24 -8.47
CA VAL A 513 -13.49 13.39 -8.96
C VAL A 513 -14.88 12.96 -9.41
N LEU A 514 -15.01 11.77 -10.00
CA LEU A 514 -16.32 11.19 -10.35
C LEU A 514 -17.13 10.76 -9.13
N GLY A 515 -16.55 10.76 -7.92
CA GLY A 515 -17.23 10.46 -6.67
C GLY A 515 -16.96 9.06 -6.10
N ALA A 516 -15.90 8.38 -6.55
CA ALA A 516 -15.50 7.09 -5.97
C ALA A 516 -15.11 7.23 -4.49
N ASP A 517 -15.62 6.33 -3.65
CA ASP A 517 -15.28 6.23 -2.23
C ASP A 517 -13.96 5.48 -2.01
N PHE A 518 -13.59 4.60 -2.93
CA PHE A 518 -12.34 3.83 -2.94
C PHE A 518 -11.99 3.39 -4.36
N VAL A 519 -10.77 2.92 -4.57
CA VAL A 519 -10.31 2.39 -5.87
C VAL A 519 -9.77 0.97 -5.75
N VAL A 520 -9.92 0.19 -6.82
CA VAL A 520 -9.40 -1.18 -6.91
C VAL A 520 -8.58 -1.34 -8.19
N THR A 521 -7.34 -1.81 -8.05
CA THR A 521 -6.43 -2.06 -9.19
C THR A 521 -6.27 -3.55 -9.46
N GLY A 522 -5.92 -3.89 -10.70
CA GLY A 522 -5.72 -5.28 -11.15
C GLY A 522 -4.47 -5.41 -12.03
N SER A 523 -4.54 -4.94 -13.28
CA SER A 523 -3.46 -5.16 -14.27
C SER A 523 -2.07 -4.72 -13.80
N VAL A 524 -1.97 -3.58 -13.13
CA VAL A 524 -0.70 -3.07 -12.62
C VAL A 524 -0.09 -3.99 -11.56
N ASN A 525 -0.93 -4.64 -10.74
CA ASN A 525 -0.48 -5.55 -9.69
C ASN A 525 0.01 -6.89 -10.24
N GLN A 526 -0.41 -7.27 -11.45
CA GLN A 526 0.10 -8.49 -12.10
C GLN A 526 1.58 -8.35 -12.50
N CYS A 527 2.05 -7.12 -12.74
CA CYS A 527 3.43 -6.81 -13.08
C CYS A 527 4.24 -6.42 -11.82
N SER A 528 4.18 -7.27 -10.80
CA SER A 528 4.92 -7.12 -9.54
C SER A 528 5.70 -8.39 -9.21
N PRO A 529 6.73 -8.31 -8.34
CA PRO A 529 7.41 -9.50 -7.82
C PRO A 529 6.46 -10.49 -7.15
N GLU A 530 5.50 -9.99 -6.38
CA GLU A 530 4.59 -10.80 -5.58
C GLU A 530 3.53 -11.54 -6.41
N ALA A 531 3.21 -11.09 -7.63
CA ALA A 531 2.19 -11.73 -8.44
C ALA A 531 2.54 -13.19 -8.79
N GLY A 532 1.57 -14.09 -8.63
CA GLY A 532 1.66 -15.53 -8.90
C GLY A 532 1.59 -15.86 -10.39
N THR A 533 2.54 -15.35 -11.16
CA THR A 533 2.70 -15.62 -12.60
C THR A 533 4.18 -15.68 -12.96
N SER A 534 4.52 -16.16 -14.15
CA SER A 534 5.91 -16.33 -14.57
C SER A 534 6.62 -15.00 -14.79
N ASP A 535 7.94 -15.02 -14.67
CA ASP A 535 8.78 -13.86 -14.96
C ASP A 535 8.65 -13.41 -16.43
N ASP A 536 8.50 -14.35 -17.37
CA ASP A 536 8.20 -14.05 -18.78
C ASP A 536 6.94 -13.17 -18.94
N VAL A 537 5.87 -13.50 -18.21
CA VAL A 537 4.63 -12.71 -18.24
C VAL A 537 4.88 -11.31 -17.70
N LYS A 538 5.62 -11.20 -16.58
CA LYS A 538 5.97 -9.90 -15.98
C LYS A 538 6.83 -9.06 -16.91
N GLU A 539 7.77 -9.68 -17.63
CA GLU A 539 8.56 -9.04 -18.68
C GLU A 539 7.69 -8.53 -19.83
N ILE A 540 6.75 -9.34 -20.34
CA ILE A 540 5.80 -8.88 -21.37
C ILE A 540 5.01 -7.67 -20.85
N LEU A 541 4.41 -7.77 -19.66
CA LEU A 541 3.59 -6.73 -19.05
C LEU A 541 4.35 -5.41 -18.89
N ALA A 542 5.64 -5.45 -18.50
CA ALA A 542 6.48 -4.29 -18.33
C ALA A 542 6.74 -3.52 -19.64
N THR A 543 6.59 -4.18 -20.80
CA THR A 543 6.83 -3.58 -22.13
C THR A 543 5.57 -3.09 -22.86
N LEU A 544 4.38 -3.29 -22.27
CA LEU A 544 3.12 -2.91 -22.92
C LEU A 544 2.94 -1.38 -22.93
N ASP A 545 2.41 -0.84 -24.03
CA ASP A 545 1.82 0.50 -24.07
C ASP A 545 0.29 0.40 -24.01
N VAL A 546 -0.40 1.53 -23.91
CA VAL A 546 -1.86 1.63 -23.72
C VAL A 546 -2.66 0.87 -24.79
N GLN A 547 -2.16 0.82 -26.02
CA GLN A 547 -2.78 0.18 -27.18
C GLN A 547 -2.46 -1.31 -27.35
N ASP A 548 -1.63 -1.89 -26.47
CA ASP A 548 -1.09 -3.23 -26.62
C ASP A 548 -1.99 -4.32 -26.00
N THR A 549 -3.28 -4.04 -25.81
CA THR A 549 -4.31 -5.00 -25.40
C THR A 549 -5.33 -5.27 -26.50
N ALA A 550 -6.09 -6.36 -26.38
CA ALA A 550 -7.17 -6.70 -27.29
C ALA A 550 -8.25 -7.50 -26.57
N TYR A 551 -9.47 -7.48 -27.11
CA TYR A 551 -10.54 -8.35 -26.64
C TYR A 551 -10.50 -9.72 -27.35
N ALA A 552 -10.49 -10.77 -26.55
CA ALA A 552 -10.59 -12.16 -26.98
C ALA A 552 -11.87 -12.82 -26.41
N PRO A 553 -12.34 -13.94 -26.97
CA PRO A 553 -13.42 -14.73 -26.37
C PRO A 553 -13.02 -15.20 -24.95
N ALA A 554 -13.98 -15.27 -24.04
CA ALA A 554 -13.77 -15.88 -22.73
C ALA A 554 -13.97 -17.41 -22.81
N GLY A 555 -13.07 -18.21 -22.24
CA GLY A 555 -13.10 -19.67 -22.39
C GLY A 555 -14.20 -20.38 -21.58
N ASP A 556 -14.61 -19.79 -20.46
CA ASP A 556 -15.70 -20.24 -19.58
C ASP A 556 -17.08 -19.97 -20.17
N MET A 557 -17.25 -18.89 -20.93
CA MET A 557 -18.50 -18.49 -21.60
C MET A 557 -18.33 -18.37 -23.12
N PHE A 558 -17.54 -19.29 -23.69
CA PHE A 558 -17.12 -19.25 -25.09
C PHE A 558 -18.32 -19.25 -26.05
N GLU A 559 -19.29 -20.13 -25.83
CA GLU A 559 -20.46 -20.28 -26.70
C GLU A 559 -21.39 -19.05 -26.66
N LEU A 560 -21.42 -18.34 -25.53
CA LEU A 560 -22.24 -17.14 -25.32
C LEU A 560 -21.61 -15.89 -25.94
N GLY A 561 -20.35 -15.97 -26.39
CA GLY A 561 -19.63 -14.84 -26.97
C GLY A 561 -19.19 -13.80 -25.95
N ALA A 562 -19.09 -14.18 -24.68
CA ALA A 562 -18.47 -13.34 -23.67
C ALA A 562 -17.02 -13.03 -24.06
N ARG A 563 -16.54 -11.85 -23.66
CA ARG A 563 -15.20 -11.37 -24.01
C ARG A 563 -14.39 -11.06 -22.77
N VAL A 564 -13.09 -11.26 -22.92
CA VAL A 564 -12.07 -10.86 -21.96
C VAL A 564 -11.07 -9.92 -22.62
N GLN A 565 -10.46 -9.03 -21.85
CA GLN A 565 -9.36 -8.19 -22.31
C GLN A 565 -8.02 -8.83 -21.93
N VAL A 566 -7.13 -8.95 -22.92
CA VAL A 566 -5.84 -9.65 -22.82
C VAL A 566 -4.72 -8.85 -23.49
N ALA A 567 -3.47 -9.14 -23.13
CA ALA A 567 -2.31 -8.62 -23.85
C ALA A 567 -2.31 -9.06 -25.32
N ARG A 568 -1.94 -8.15 -26.20
CA ARG A 568 -1.79 -8.36 -27.65
C ARG A 568 -0.33 -8.35 -28.08
N LYS A 569 0.49 -7.49 -27.49
CA LYS A 569 1.94 -7.47 -27.78
C LYS A 569 2.62 -8.60 -27.00
N GLY A 570 3.57 -9.28 -27.64
CA GLY A 570 4.32 -10.39 -27.05
C GLY A 570 3.62 -11.76 -27.10
N THR A 571 2.39 -11.84 -27.61
CA THR A 571 1.62 -13.09 -27.76
C THR A 571 0.69 -13.03 -28.98
N LEU A 572 0.40 -14.17 -29.59
CA LEU A 572 -0.59 -14.34 -30.66
C LEU A 572 -1.93 -14.89 -30.15
N PHE A 573 -2.04 -15.18 -28.85
CA PHE A 573 -3.26 -15.68 -28.21
C PHE A 573 -4.54 -14.96 -28.66
N PRO A 574 -4.66 -13.61 -28.59
CA PRO A 574 -5.93 -12.97 -28.95
C PRO A 574 -6.32 -13.20 -30.41
N ALA A 575 -5.35 -13.25 -31.34
CA ALA A 575 -5.64 -13.54 -32.74
C ALA A 575 -6.11 -15.00 -32.93
N ARG A 576 -5.41 -15.94 -32.29
CA ARG A 576 -5.73 -17.39 -32.34
C ARG A 576 -7.09 -17.68 -31.71
N ALA A 577 -7.35 -17.15 -30.52
CA ALA A 577 -8.62 -17.31 -29.80
C ALA A 577 -9.81 -16.74 -30.59
N ASN A 578 -9.66 -15.54 -31.18
CA ASN A 578 -10.71 -14.97 -32.03
C ASN A 578 -10.94 -15.82 -33.30
N LYS A 579 -9.88 -16.40 -33.88
CA LYS A 579 -10.02 -17.32 -35.02
C LYS A 579 -10.80 -18.58 -34.65
N LEU A 580 -10.52 -19.20 -33.50
CA LEU A 580 -11.27 -20.37 -33.01
C LEU A 580 -12.76 -20.03 -32.82
N TYR A 581 -13.08 -18.86 -32.27
CA TYR A 581 -14.46 -18.44 -32.10
C TYR A 581 -15.18 -18.15 -33.43
N GLN A 582 -14.49 -17.54 -34.40
CA GLN A 582 -15.02 -17.37 -35.76
C GLN A 582 -15.37 -18.71 -36.40
N LEU A 583 -14.48 -19.71 -36.27
CA LEU A 583 -14.72 -21.06 -36.79
C LEU A 583 -15.90 -21.73 -36.08
N TYR A 584 -15.98 -21.63 -34.76
CA TYR A 584 -17.12 -22.15 -33.99
C TYR A 584 -18.46 -21.55 -34.43
N ARG A 585 -18.49 -20.25 -34.76
CA ARG A 585 -19.69 -19.58 -35.26
C ARG A 585 -20.06 -20.01 -36.67
N GLN A 586 -19.07 -20.28 -37.51
CA GLN A 586 -19.26 -20.59 -38.93
C GLN A 586 -19.68 -22.05 -39.17
N TYR A 587 -19.12 -23.00 -38.43
CA TYR A 587 -19.26 -24.43 -38.70
C TYR A 587 -20.12 -25.16 -37.67
N GLY A 588 -20.72 -26.29 -38.07
CA GLY A 588 -21.49 -27.18 -37.22
C GLY A 588 -20.66 -28.24 -36.50
N SER A 589 -19.46 -28.53 -36.99
CA SER A 589 -18.57 -29.56 -36.48
C SER A 589 -17.11 -29.28 -36.88
N LEU A 590 -16.17 -30.00 -36.26
CA LEU A 590 -14.76 -29.91 -36.67
C LEU A 590 -14.53 -30.39 -38.10
N ASP A 591 -15.30 -31.39 -38.57
CA ASP A 591 -15.09 -32.00 -39.89
C ASP A 591 -15.47 -31.10 -41.06
N GLU A 592 -16.31 -30.09 -40.83
CA GLU A 592 -16.66 -29.09 -41.83
C GLU A 592 -15.55 -28.04 -42.06
N ILE A 593 -14.56 -27.95 -41.17
CA ILE A 593 -13.44 -27.02 -41.31
C ILE A 593 -12.47 -27.56 -42.37
N ASP A 594 -12.03 -26.68 -43.29
CA ASP A 594 -11.10 -27.05 -44.35
C ASP A 594 -9.80 -27.65 -43.79
N ALA A 595 -9.23 -28.62 -44.51
CA ALA A 595 -8.10 -29.41 -44.04
C ALA A 595 -6.88 -28.56 -43.65
N LYS A 596 -6.61 -27.49 -44.41
CA LYS A 596 -5.47 -26.59 -44.14
C LYS A 596 -5.66 -25.83 -42.82
N THR A 597 -6.86 -25.32 -42.57
CA THR A 597 -7.18 -24.66 -41.30
C THR A 597 -7.11 -25.64 -40.13
N ARG A 598 -7.67 -26.86 -40.27
CA ARG A 598 -7.57 -27.90 -39.21
C ARG A 598 -6.12 -28.25 -38.88
N GLN A 599 -5.29 -28.43 -39.91
CA GLN A 599 -3.88 -28.71 -39.72
C GLN A 599 -3.16 -27.55 -39.02
N THR A 600 -3.45 -26.31 -39.41
CA THR A 600 -2.88 -25.12 -38.74
C THR A 600 -3.22 -25.09 -37.24
N ILE A 601 -4.48 -25.37 -36.87
CA ILE A 601 -4.87 -25.36 -35.46
C ILE A 601 -4.10 -26.44 -34.68
N GLN A 602 -4.05 -27.66 -35.20
CA GLN A 602 -3.39 -28.78 -34.53
C GLN A 602 -1.87 -28.56 -34.41
N ASP A 603 -1.21 -28.20 -35.51
CA ASP A 603 0.25 -28.12 -35.58
C ASP A 603 0.80 -26.83 -34.95
N THR A 604 0.05 -25.72 -35.02
CA THR A 604 0.56 -24.38 -34.63
C THR A 604 -0.10 -23.80 -33.39
N TYR A 605 -1.38 -24.09 -33.12
CA TYR A 605 -2.07 -23.52 -31.95
C TYR A 605 -2.00 -24.51 -30.79
N PHE A 606 -2.41 -25.75 -31.04
CA PHE A 606 -2.54 -26.76 -30.00
C PHE A 606 -1.23 -27.52 -29.77
N HIS A 607 -0.41 -27.64 -30.83
CA HIS A 607 0.72 -28.55 -30.89
C HIS A 607 0.33 -29.99 -30.54
N ARG A 608 -0.91 -30.36 -30.87
CA ARG A 608 -1.59 -31.63 -30.58
C ARG A 608 -2.69 -31.87 -31.59
N SER A 609 -3.00 -33.13 -31.86
CA SER A 609 -4.15 -33.47 -32.68
C SER A 609 -5.47 -33.15 -31.95
N PHE A 610 -6.56 -33.01 -32.69
CA PHE A 610 -7.89 -32.86 -32.09
C PHE A 610 -8.30 -34.09 -31.29
N ASP A 611 -7.85 -35.28 -31.69
CA ASP A 611 -8.12 -36.52 -30.97
C ASP A 611 -7.40 -36.54 -29.63
N ASP A 612 -6.11 -36.16 -29.57
CA ASP A 612 -5.37 -36.07 -28.30
C ASP A 612 -6.04 -35.07 -27.32
N VAL A 613 -6.47 -33.92 -27.84
CA VAL A 613 -7.15 -32.89 -27.04
C VAL A 613 -8.51 -33.39 -26.56
N TRP A 614 -9.24 -34.13 -27.41
CA TRP A 614 -10.51 -34.72 -27.03
C TRP A 614 -10.34 -35.82 -25.98
N ASP A 615 -9.31 -36.65 -26.08
CA ASP A 615 -9.02 -37.73 -25.13
C ASP A 615 -8.63 -37.17 -23.74
N GLU A 616 -7.93 -36.05 -23.69
CA GLU A 616 -7.67 -35.32 -22.44
C GLU A 616 -8.96 -34.71 -21.87
N THR A 617 -9.73 -34.03 -22.72
CA THR A 617 -10.96 -33.33 -22.31
C THR A 617 -12.04 -34.32 -21.84
N SER A 618 -12.23 -35.43 -22.54
CA SER A 618 -13.22 -36.45 -22.22
C SER A 618 -12.91 -37.16 -20.91
N ARG A 619 -11.64 -37.48 -20.62
CA ARG A 619 -11.22 -38.02 -19.32
C ARG A 619 -11.53 -37.05 -18.17
N PHE A 620 -11.20 -35.78 -18.33
CA PHE A 620 -11.53 -34.76 -17.32
C PHE A 620 -13.04 -34.64 -17.08
N LEU A 621 -13.84 -34.62 -18.15
CA LEU A 621 -15.30 -34.53 -18.06
C LEU A 621 -15.92 -35.81 -17.49
N ALA A 622 -15.38 -36.99 -17.78
CA ALA A 622 -15.88 -38.25 -17.23
C ALA A 622 -15.84 -38.26 -15.69
N GLU A 623 -14.77 -37.70 -15.11
CA GLU A 623 -14.60 -37.63 -13.65
C GLU A 623 -15.45 -36.54 -13.01
N ARG A 624 -15.52 -35.35 -13.62
CA ARG A 624 -16.13 -34.17 -12.98
C ARG A 624 -17.51 -33.79 -13.47
N ARG A 625 -17.80 -34.01 -14.76
CA ARG A 625 -19.01 -33.53 -15.45
C ARG A 625 -19.53 -34.55 -16.49
N PRO A 626 -19.93 -35.76 -16.05
CA PRO A 626 -20.33 -36.84 -16.97
C PRO A 626 -21.52 -36.47 -17.87
N ALA A 627 -22.42 -35.60 -17.41
CA ALA A 627 -23.53 -35.09 -18.22
C ALA A 627 -23.06 -34.19 -19.38
N GLU A 628 -22.01 -33.38 -19.18
CA GLU A 628 -21.42 -32.55 -20.24
C GLU A 628 -20.71 -33.42 -21.28
N LEU A 629 -20.03 -34.50 -20.83
CA LEU A 629 -19.44 -35.49 -21.74
C LEU A 629 -20.49 -36.13 -22.64
N ALA A 630 -21.57 -36.66 -22.07
CA ALA A 630 -22.65 -37.29 -22.84
C ALA A 630 -23.27 -36.31 -23.87
N ARG A 631 -23.45 -35.04 -23.48
CA ARG A 631 -23.92 -33.99 -24.40
C ARG A 631 -22.94 -33.76 -25.55
N ALA A 632 -21.64 -33.76 -25.27
CA ALA A 632 -20.61 -33.52 -26.27
C ALA A 632 -20.48 -34.69 -27.25
N GLU A 633 -20.62 -35.93 -26.79
CA GLU A 633 -20.66 -37.12 -27.65
C GLU A 633 -21.87 -37.10 -28.60
N ALA A 634 -23.02 -36.58 -28.14
CA ALA A 634 -24.24 -36.47 -28.94
C ALA A 634 -24.29 -35.22 -29.85
N ASN A 635 -23.45 -34.22 -29.61
CA ASN A 635 -23.51 -32.93 -30.33
C ASN A 635 -22.11 -32.50 -30.83
N PRO A 636 -21.82 -32.70 -32.14
CA PRO A 636 -20.54 -32.35 -32.74
C PRO A 636 -20.13 -30.88 -32.56
N LYS A 637 -21.10 -29.96 -32.51
CA LYS A 637 -20.84 -28.54 -32.28
C LYS A 637 -20.37 -28.27 -30.86
N HIS A 638 -20.98 -28.95 -29.89
CA HIS A 638 -20.57 -28.83 -28.50
C HIS A 638 -19.20 -29.48 -28.25
N ARG A 639 -18.93 -30.64 -28.88
CA ARG A 639 -17.59 -31.25 -28.89
C ARG A 639 -16.53 -30.30 -29.45
N MET A 640 -16.81 -29.65 -30.57
CA MET A 640 -15.93 -28.62 -31.14
C MET A 640 -15.67 -27.47 -30.15
N ALA A 641 -16.71 -26.97 -29.47
CA ALA A 641 -16.56 -25.92 -28.47
C ALA A 641 -15.63 -26.36 -27.33
N LEU A 642 -15.79 -27.57 -26.79
CA LEU A 642 -14.95 -28.09 -25.72
C LEU A 642 -13.48 -28.25 -26.13
N ILE A 643 -13.24 -28.75 -27.34
CA ILE A 643 -11.89 -28.86 -27.91
C ILE A 643 -11.25 -27.48 -28.08
N PHE A 644 -12.02 -26.47 -28.51
CA PHE A 644 -11.50 -25.10 -28.58
C PHE A 644 -11.29 -24.47 -27.20
N ARG A 645 -12.16 -24.75 -26.22
CA ARG A 645 -12.05 -24.28 -24.83
C ARG A 645 -10.79 -24.81 -24.14
N TRP A 646 -10.34 -26.02 -24.49
CA TRP A 646 -9.07 -26.57 -24.01
C TRP A 646 -7.89 -25.62 -24.27
N TYR A 647 -7.85 -24.96 -25.43
CA TYR A 647 -6.78 -24.01 -25.76
C TYR A 647 -6.66 -22.90 -24.71
N PHE A 648 -7.78 -22.30 -24.29
CA PHE A 648 -7.79 -21.22 -23.29
C PHE A 648 -7.20 -21.68 -21.94
N VAL A 649 -7.63 -22.85 -21.47
CA VAL A 649 -7.10 -23.44 -20.23
C VAL A 649 -5.62 -23.76 -20.35
N HIS A 650 -5.21 -24.32 -21.49
CA HIS A 650 -3.83 -24.70 -21.78
C HIS A 650 -2.92 -23.47 -21.85
N THR A 651 -3.29 -22.44 -22.62
CA THR A 651 -2.49 -21.22 -22.82
C THR A 651 -2.33 -20.40 -21.56
N MET A 652 -3.32 -20.42 -20.68
CA MET A 652 -3.21 -19.79 -19.37
C MET A 652 -2.21 -20.53 -18.49
N ARG A 653 -2.26 -21.88 -18.45
CA ARG A 653 -1.30 -22.70 -17.70
C ARG A 653 0.13 -22.49 -18.18
N LEU A 654 0.34 -22.40 -19.51
CA LEU A 654 1.65 -22.10 -20.10
C LEU A 654 2.18 -20.75 -19.61
N ALA A 655 1.33 -19.72 -19.59
CA ALA A 655 1.70 -18.39 -19.10
C ALA A 655 2.08 -18.40 -17.61
N GLN A 656 1.34 -19.13 -16.77
CA GLN A 656 1.69 -19.25 -15.35
C GLN A 656 3.00 -19.99 -15.12
N GLN A 657 3.26 -21.05 -15.90
CA GLN A 657 4.44 -21.90 -15.73
C GLN A 657 5.71 -21.32 -16.35
N GLY A 658 5.60 -20.33 -17.25
CA GLY A 658 6.77 -19.77 -17.93
C GLY A 658 7.39 -20.78 -18.90
N VAL A 659 6.56 -21.38 -19.76
CA VAL A 659 7.03 -22.29 -20.81
C VAL A 659 7.55 -21.48 -22.00
N ASP A 660 8.86 -21.18 -21.98
CA ASP A 660 9.56 -20.25 -22.90
C ASP A 660 9.24 -20.46 -24.39
N ASP A 661 9.25 -21.71 -24.88
CA ASP A 661 9.01 -22.04 -26.29
C ASP A 661 7.54 -21.86 -26.72
N ARG A 662 6.65 -21.59 -25.76
CA ARG A 662 5.23 -21.33 -25.96
C ARG A 662 4.79 -19.92 -25.59
N ARG A 663 5.73 -18.98 -25.41
CA ARG A 663 5.44 -17.56 -25.14
C ARG A 663 4.44 -16.93 -26.12
N VAL A 664 4.48 -17.33 -27.39
CA VAL A 664 3.54 -16.87 -28.44
C VAL A 664 2.08 -17.25 -28.18
N ASP A 665 1.81 -18.18 -27.27
CA ASP A 665 0.48 -18.66 -26.92
C ASP A 665 -0.02 -18.11 -25.59
N TYR A 666 0.78 -17.40 -24.80
CA TYR A 666 0.38 -16.99 -23.46
C TYR A 666 -0.93 -16.20 -23.47
N GLN A 667 -1.90 -16.68 -22.68
CA GLN A 667 -3.10 -15.92 -22.35
C GLN A 667 -2.83 -15.08 -21.11
N ILE A 668 -2.62 -13.77 -21.31
CA ILE A 668 -2.32 -12.82 -20.24
C ILE A 668 -3.48 -11.84 -20.14
N HIS A 669 -4.29 -11.93 -19.09
CA HIS A 669 -5.38 -10.98 -18.85
C HIS A 669 -4.84 -9.62 -18.43
N CYS A 670 -4.98 -8.62 -19.29
CA CYS A 670 -4.40 -7.30 -19.08
C CYS A 670 -5.26 -6.24 -19.78
N GLY A 671 -5.46 -5.10 -19.11
CA GLY A 671 -6.16 -3.94 -19.65
C GLY A 671 -5.19 -2.78 -19.93
N PRO A 672 -5.68 -1.69 -20.54
CA PRO A 672 -4.85 -0.52 -20.91
C PRO A 672 -4.22 0.18 -19.70
N ALA A 673 -4.72 -0.08 -18.48
CA ALA A 673 -4.12 0.39 -17.23
C ALA A 673 -2.64 0.01 -17.10
N MET A 674 -2.22 -1.17 -17.59
CA MET A 674 -0.82 -1.57 -17.52
C MET A 674 0.08 -0.66 -18.35
N GLY A 675 -0.34 -0.36 -19.59
CA GLY A 675 0.38 0.54 -20.47
C GLY A 675 0.44 1.97 -19.92
N SER A 676 -0.67 2.46 -19.35
CA SER A 676 -0.70 3.76 -18.68
C SER A 676 0.31 3.84 -17.52
N PHE A 677 0.40 2.78 -16.72
CA PHE A 677 1.36 2.69 -15.63
C PHE A 677 2.80 2.65 -16.14
N ASN A 678 3.10 1.85 -17.17
CA ASN A 678 4.44 1.80 -17.77
C ASN A 678 4.89 3.19 -18.25
N ARG A 679 3.99 3.98 -18.85
CA ARG A 679 4.29 5.37 -19.23
C ARG A 679 4.52 6.28 -18.03
N PHE A 680 3.73 6.12 -16.97
CA PHE A 680 3.86 6.90 -15.74
C PHE A 680 5.21 6.65 -15.03
N VAL A 681 5.70 5.42 -15.03
CA VAL A 681 6.97 5.04 -14.36
C VAL A 681 8.21 5.05 -15.26
N ALA A 682 8.07 5.41 -16.53
CA ALA A 682 9.18 5.46 -17.47
C ALA A 682 10.30 6.40 -16.98
N GLY A 683 11.55 5.95 -17.06
CA GLY A 683 12.73 6.68 -16.59
C GLY A 683 12.92 6.68 -15.07
N THR A 684 12.13 5.89 -14.33
CA THR A 684 12.27 5.70 -12.87
C THR A 684 12.79 4.30 -12.55
N ASP A 685 13.11 4.05 -11.27
CA ASP A 685 13.46 2.72 -10.74
C ASP A 685 12.34 1.68 -10.95
N LEU A 686 11.09 2.13 -11.02
CA LEU A 686 9.92 1.29 -11.25
C LEU A 686 9.73 0.88 -12.73
N GLU A 687 10.60 1.34 -13.64
CA GLU A 687 10.60 0.84 -15.03
C GLU A 687 10.88 -0.68 -15.06
N ASP A 688 11.80 -1.18 -14.21
CA ASP A 688 12.00 -2.62 -14.00
C ASP A 688 10.89 -3.19 -13.12
N TRP A 689 10.21 -4.24 -13.60
CA TRP A 689 9.14 -4.89 -12.84
C TRP A 689 9.60 -5.45 -11.50
N ARG A 690 10.90 -5.77 -11.36
CA ARG A 690 11.47 -6.29 -10.11
C ARG A 690 11.41 -5.28 -8.97
N ALA A 691 11.30 -3.99 -9.26
CA ALA A 691 11.11 -2.92 -8.26
C ALA A 691 9.63 -2.58 -8.00
N ARG A 692 8.69 -3.13 -8.79
CA ARG A 692 7.26 -2.78 -8.76
C ARG A 692 6.48 -3.50 -7.65
N HIS A 693 6.92 -3.39 -6.41
CA HIS A 693 6.19 -3.96 -5.28
C HIS A 693 4.77 -3.40 -5.18
N VAL A 694 3.78 -4.25 -4.90
CA VAL A 694 2.34 -3.86 -4.95
C VAL A 694 1.96 -2.72 -4.01
N ASP A 695 2.58 -2.63 -2.84
CA ASP A 695 2.39 -1.53 -1.89
C ASP A 695 3.00 -0.23 -2.40
N VAL A 696 4.12 -0.31 -3.12
CA VAL A 696 4.78 0.84 -3.78
C VAL A 696 3.95 1.33 -4.96
N ILE A 697 3.38 0.42 -5.76
CA ILE A 697 2.42 0.78 -6.83
C ILE A 697 1.24 1.55 -6.25
N ALA A 698 0.61 1.01 -5.19
CA ALA A 698 -0.50 1.66 -4.50
C ALA A 698 -0.13 3.06 -4.00
N GLU A 699 1.02 3.17 -3.33
CA GLU A 699 1.53 4.45 -2.84
C GLU A 699 1.72 5.43 -3.99
N ARG A 700 2.44 5.08 -5.05
CA ARG A 700 2.70 5.98 -6.20
C ARG A 700 1.43 6.48 -6.87
N LEU A 701 0.43 5.61 -7.03
CA LEU A 701 -0.84 5.96 -7.64
C LEU A 701 -1.67 6.90 -6.75
N MET A 702 -1.84 6.55 -5.47
CA MET A 702 -2.66 7.34 -4.54
C MET A 702 -2.00 8.68 -4.18
N SER A 703 -0.69 8.64 -3.94
CA SER A 703 0.14 9.80 -3.63
C SER A 703 0.12 10.79 -4.81
N GLY A 704 0.44 10.33 -6.02
CA GLY A 704 0.41 11.17 -7.21
C GLY A 704 -0.98 11.72 -7.50
N ALA A 705 -2.05 10.93 -7.28
CA ALA A 705 -3.42 11.40 -7.49
C ALA A 705 -3.78 12.55 -6.53
N ALA A 706 -3.35 12.44 -5.26
CA ALA A 706 -3.60 13.47 -4.26
C ALA A 706 -2.84 14.76 -4.58
N ASP A 707 -1.58 14.65 -5.03
CA ASP A 707 -0.78 15.80 -5.45
C ASP A 707 -1.39 16.49 -6.67
N LEU A 708 -1.82 15.69 -7.66
CA LEU A 708 -2.46 16.20 -8.87
C LEU A 708 -3.74 16.97 -8.53
N LEU A 709 -4.58 16.45 -7.63
CA LEU A 709 -5.80 17.12 -7.22
C LEU A 709 -5.51 18.38 -6.42
N ALA A 710 -4.56 18.34 -5.48
CA ALA A 710 -4.14 19.52 -4.73
C ALA A 710 -3.59 20.62 -5.66
N ASP A 711 -2.78 20.26 -6.66
CA ASP A 711 -2.25 21.20 -7.64
C ASP A 711 -3.34 21.77 -8.56
N ARG A 712 -4.23 20.93 -9.09
CA ARG A 712 -5.31 21.38 -9.98
C ARG A 712 -6.32 22.26 -9.28
N LEU A 713 -6.70 21.93 -8.04
CA LEU A 713 -7.60 22.77 -7.25
C LEU A 713 -6.99 24.15 -6.98
N ARG A 714 -5.69 24.22 -6.67
CA ARG A 714 -4.97 25.50 -6.51
C ARG A 714 -4.89 26.32 -7.79
N LYS A 715 -4.94 25.71 -8.98
CA LYS A 715 -4.90 26.42 -10.27
C LYS A 715 -6.28 26.89 -10.74
N LEU A 716 -7.35 26.27 -10.26
CA LEU A 716 -8.73 26.58 -10.64
C LEU A 716 -9.39 27.62 -9.73
N LEU A 717 -8.95 27.71 -8.48
CA LEU A 717 -9.33 28.72 -7.48
C LEU A 717 -8.35 29.89 -7.52
#